data_AF-A0A091M4K6-F1
#
_entry.id   AF-A0A091M4K6-F1
#
_cell.length_a   1.000
_cell.length_b   1.000
_cell.length_c   1.000
_cell.angle_alpha   90.00
_cell.angle_beta   90.00
_cell.angle_gamma   90.00
#
_symmetry.space_group_name_H-M   'P 1'
#
loop_
_entity.id
_entity.type
_entity.pdbx_description
1 polymer ?
#
loop_
_entity_poly.entity_id
_entity_poly.type
_entity_poly.pdbx_seq_one_letter_code
_entity_poly.pdbx_strand_id
1 'polypeptide(L)'
;NPLHLQMNLENSLSSDADVTFSILAMNNWYNFSLMLCQEEWNITDFLFLTQQSSKFHLGSIINITANLTSTSDLLNYLQFYMESIKDTTSTMVMFGCDMEKTRRIFEITTQFGVMPPELHWIIGDSQNVEELRTEGLPLGLIAHGKTTHSVFEHYVQDAMELVARAVAAASMIQPELALIPSTMNCMDTDERNITSGQYLSKFLANTTFHGLSGHIKVKGSSIVSSENNFFIWNLQHDPVGNPIWTRLGSWQEGKIIMDYGIWPEQTQRHKNHMQHPTRLHLRVVTLIEHPFVFTRDVDDEGHCPAGQLCLDPLTNDSAVLDNLFETLQGGNDTVPIVLKKCCYGYCIDLLEKLAEDMNFDFDLYIVGDGKYGAWKNGHWTGLVGDLLAGTAHMAVTSFSINTARSQVIDFTSPFFSTSLGILVRTRDTAAPIGAFMWPLHWTMWLGIFVALHITAIFLTLYEWKSPFGMTPKGRNRKKVFSFSSALNVCYAILFGRTAAIKPPKCWTGRFLMNLWAIFCLFCLSTYTANLAAVMVGEKIYEELSGIHDPKLHHPSQGFRFGTVRESSAEDYVRQSFPEMHEYMRRYNVPATPDGVAYLKHDPEKLDAFIMDKALLDYEVSIDADCKLLTVGKPFAIEGYGIGLPPNSPLTSNISELISQYKSHGFMDVLHDKWYKVVPCGKRSFAVTE
;
A
#
# COMPACT_ATOMS: atom_id res chain seq x y z
N ASN A 1 54.16 9.77 -1.26
CA ASN A 1 54.54 8.35 -1.19
C ASN A 1 53.28 7.53 -1.49
N PRO A 2 53.19 6.76 -2.59
CA PRO A 2 51.96 6.06 -3.01
C PRO A 2 51.48 4.97 -2.02
N LEU A 3 52.23 4.75 -0.94
CA LEU A 3 51.95 3.79 0.13
C LEU A 3 51.49 4.46 1.44
N HIS A 4 51.39 5.79 1.47
CA HIS A 4 50.91 6.51 2.64
C HIS A 4 49.41 6.74 2.51
N LEU A 5 48.60 5.89 3.15
CA LEU A 5 47.16 6.10 3.25
C LEU A 5 46.87 6.98 4.48
N GLN A 6 46.18 8.10 4.24
CA GLN A 6 45.69 8.99 5.29
C GLN A 6 44.16 8.95 5.28
N MET A 7 43.57 8.47 6.38
CA MET A 7 42.14 8.53 6.61
C MET A 7 41.86 9.71 7.54
N ASN A 8 41.16 10.72 7.04
CA ASN A 8 40.76 11.85 7.86
C ASN A 8 39.53 11.44 8.69
N LEU A 9 39.60 11.65 10.01
CA LEU A 9 38.49 11.39 10.94
C LEU A 9 37.42 12.49 10.86
N GLU A 10 37.80 13.67 10.39
CA GLU A 10 36.90 14.79 10.11
C GLU A 10 36.97 15.09 8.61
N ASN A 11 35.83 14.97 7.93
CA ASN A 11 35.71 15.46 6.56
C ASN A 11 35.90 16.98 6.53
N SER A 12 36.65 17.44 5.53
CA SER A 12 36.94 18.84 5.29
C SER A 12 35.66 19.65 5.03
N LEU A 13 35.69 20.94 5.40
CA LEU A 13 34.68 21.97 5.13
C LEU A 13 34.09 21.97 3.70
N SER A 14 34.81 21.41 2.73
CA SER A 14 34.33 21.22 1.36
C SER A 14 33.06 20.36 1.25
N SER A 15 32.81 19.41 2.16
CA SER A 15 31.56 18.62 2.13
C SER A 15 30.32 19.47 2.42
N ASP A 16 30.44 20.46 3.29
CA ASP A 16 29.31 21.27 3.74
C ASP A 16 28.88 22.25 2.64
N ALA A 17 29.85 22.78 1.89
CA ALA A 17 29.63 23.58 0.69
C ALA A 17 28.94 22.77 -0.43
N ASP A 18 29.39 21.53 -0.68
CA ASP A 18 28.82 20.63 -1.70
C ASP A 18 27.35 20.28 -1.38
N VAL A 19 27.05 19.97 -0.11
CA VAL A 19 25.69 19.65 0.36
C VAL A 19 24.79 20.87 0.22
N THR A 20 25.23 22.04 0.70
CA THR A 20 24.44 23.28 0.64
C THR A 20 24.17 23.69 -0.81
N PHE A 21 25.18 23.62 -1.68
CA PHE A 21 25.03 23.86 -3.12
C PHE A 21 24.00 22.92 -3.75
N SER A 22 24.04 21.64 -3.40
CA SER A 22 23.12 20.64 -3.93
C SER A 22 21.69 20.82 -3.43
N ILE A 23 21.48 21.26 -2.19
CA ILE A 23 20.15 21.61 -1.66
C ILE A 23 19.55 22.75 -2.50
N LEU A 24 20.33 23.80 -2.78
CA LEU A 24 19.87 24.92 -3.60
C LEU A 24 19.57 24.47 -5.04
N ALA A 25 20.46 23.67 -5.63
CA ALA A 25 20.30 23.17 -7.00
C ALA A 25 19.08 22.27 -7.16
N MET A 26 18.82 21.38 -6.19
CA MET A 26 17.70 20.46 -6.19
C MET A 26 16.35 21.18 -6.13
N ASN A 27 16.26 22.28 -5.37
CA ASN A 27 15.04 23.05 -5.20
C ASN A 27 14.87 24.21 -6.20
N ASN A 28 15.78 24.34 -7.19
CA ASN A 28 15.81 25.48 -8.12
C ASN A 28 15.91 26.85 -7.43
N TRP A 29 16.54 26.92 -6.26
CA TRP A 29 16.76 28.15 -5.50
C TRP A 29 18.02 28.85 -5.99
N TYR A 30 17.91 29.47 -7.16
CA TYR A 30 19.04 30.08 -7.84
C TYR A 30 19.42 31.47 -7.31
N ASN A 31 18.47 32.20 -6.69
CA ASN A 31 18.69 33.53 -6.12
C ASN A 31 18.86 33.42 -4.60
N PHE A 32 20.06 33.65 -4.09
CA PHE A 32 20.34 33.52 -2.66
C PHE A 32 21.21 34.67 -2.12
N SER A 33 20.99 35.03 -0.86
CA SER A 33 21.84 35.94 -0.07
C SER A 33 22.62 35.16 0.99
N LEU A 34 23.77 35.70 1.40
CA LEU A 34 24.63 35.08 2.42
C LEU A 34 24.61 35.89 3.71
N MET A 35 24.61 35.20 4.84
CA MET A 35 24.72 35.79 6.17
C MET A 35 25.88 35.16 6.92
N LEU A 36 26.91 35.94 7.24
CA LEU A 36 28.14 35.49 7.92
C LEU A 36 28.15 36.02 9.36
N CYS A 37 28.18 35.12 10.35
CA CYS A 37 28.30 35.50 11.76
C CYS A 37 29.75 35.64 12.27
N GLN A 38 30.74 35.24 11.47
CA GLN A 38 32.15 35.34 11.78
C GLN A 38 32.90 35.95 10.59
N GLU A 39 33.85 36.84 10.89
CA GLU A 39 34.57 37.64 9.88
C GLU A 39 35.54 36.79 9.03
N GLU A 40 36.03 35.67 9.58
CA GLU A 40 37.01 34.78 8.95
C GLU A 40 36.44 33.40 8.57
N TRP A 41 35.13 33.29 8.29
CA TRP A 41 34.57 32.00 7.83
C TRP A 41 34.89 31.75 6.36
N ASN A 42 35.53 30.62 6.07
CA ASN A 42 35.98 30.29 4.72
C ASN A 42 34.81 29.82 3.84
N ILE A 43 34.21 30.75 3.09
CA ILE A 43 33.15 30.47 2.10
C ILE A 43 33.67 30.35 0.65
N THR A 44 34.98 30.28 0.46
CA THR A 44 35.59 30.32 -0.89
C THR A 44 35.18 29.14 -1.76
N ASP A 45 35.09 27.93 -1.17
CA ASP A 45 34.68 26.71 -1.88
C ASP A 45 33.21 26.80 -2.35
N PHE A 46 32.31 27.27 -1.47
CA PHE A 46 30.89 27.46 -1.81
C PHE A 46 30.69 28.54 -2.89
N LEU A 47 31.41 29.64 -2.80
CA LEU A 47 31.40 30.69 -3.83
C LEU A 47 31.94 30.17 -5.17
N PHE A 48 32.99 29.34 -5.14
CA PHE A 48 33.54 28.73 -6.35
C PHE A 48 32.51 27.81 -7.05
N LEU A 49 31.83 26.95 -6.29
CA LEU A 49 30.79 26.05 -6.81
C LEU A 49 29.63 26.81 -7.45
N THR A 50 29.15 27.87 -6.80
CA THR A 50 28.04 28.70 -7.30
C THR A 50 28.46 29.53 -8.52
N GLN A 51 29.68 30.08 -8.55
CA GLN A 51 30.22 30.84 -9.70
C GLN A 51 30.47 29.98 -10.94
N GLN A 52 30.76 28.68 -10.77
CA GLN A 52 30.96 27.77 -11.89
C GLN A 52 29.66 27.53 -12.68
N SER A 53 28.50 27.73 -12.06
CA SER A 53 27.18 27.56 -12.67
C SER A 53 26.54 28.90 -13.03
N SER A 54 26.24 29.13 -14.31
CA SER A 54 25.63 30.38 -14.80
C SER A 54 24.20 30.65 -14.33
N LYS A 55 23.56 29.68 -13.65
CA LYS A 55 22.18 29.79 -13.17
C LYS A 55 22.08 30.52 -11.85
N PHE A 56 23.12 30.50 -11.02
CA PHE A 56 23.06 31.03 -9.66
C PHE A 56 23.36 32.53 -9.63
N HIS A 57 22.56 33.27 -8.87
CA HIS A 57 22.70 34.70 -8.67
C HIS A 57 22.92 34.98 -7.18
N LEU A 58 24.12 35.45 -6.86
CA LEU A 58 24.48 35.89 -5.53
C LEU A 58 23.90 37.30 -5.29
N GLY A 59 23.07 37.42 -4.26
CA GLY A 59 22.53 38.68 -3.77
C GLY A 59 23.52 39.39 -2.84
N SER A 60 23.01 39.90 -1.71
CA SER A 60 23.82 40.58 -0.71
C SER A 60 24.54 39.60 0.22
N ILE A 61 25.74 39.98 0.66
CA ILE A 61 26.49 39.31 1.73
C ILE A 61 26.38 40.18 2.98
N ILE A 62 25.75 39.67 4.03
CA ILE A 62 25.54 40.34 5.31
C ILE A 62 26.56 39.81 6.31
N ASN A 63 27.48 40.66 6.77
CA ASN A 63 28.45 40.30 7.81
C ASN A 63 27.99 40.83 9.17
N ILE A 64 27.67 39.92 10.08
CA ILE A 64 27.32 40.21 11.47
C ILE A 64 28.56 40.00 12.32
N THR A 65 29.43 41.00 12.39
CA THR A 65 30.61 40.93 13.26
C THR A 65 30.21 41.16 14.73
N ALA A 66 30.92 40.49 15.64
CA ALA A 66 30.66 40.43 17.08
C ALA A 66 30.79 41.77 17.85
N ASN A 67 30.95 42.91 17.15
CA ASN A 67 31.03 44.23 17.78
C ASN A 67 29.68 44.91 18.04
N LEU A 68 28.57 44.28 17.66
CA LEU A 68 27.22 44.74 17.99
C LEU A 68 26.83 44.26 19.40
N THR A 69 27.42 44.90 20.42
CA THR A 69 27.21 44.56 21.84
C THR A 69 25.82 44.96 22.36
N SER A 70 25.10 45.84 21.67
CA SER A 70 23.74 46.26 22.01
C SER A 70 22.70 45.55 21.13
N THR A 71 21.58 45.11 21.73
CA THR A 71 20.45 44.52 21.01
C THR A 71 19.83 45.50 20.00
N SER A 72 19.85 46.80 20.31
CA SER A 72 19.27 47.86 19.47
C SER A 72 20.06 48.14 18.20
N ASP A 73 21.40 48.05 18.25
CA ASP A 73 22.22 48.31 17.07
C ASP A 73 22.15 47.14 16.08
N LEU A 74 22.10 45.90 16.61
CA LEU A 74 21.90 44.70 15.80
C LEU A 74 20.50 44.68 15.15
N LEU A 75 19.48 45.16 15.87
CA LEU A 75 18.12 45.33 15.38
C LEU A 75 18.05 46.27 14.17
N ASN A 76 18.60 47.48 14.30
CA ASN A 76 18.59 48.47 13.22
C ASN A 76 19.39 48.00 12.00
N TYR A 77 20.51 47.32 12.23
CA TYR A 77 21.34 46.77 11.16
C TYR A 77 20.61 45.66 10.39
N LEU A 78 20.02 44.69 11.09
CA LEU A 78 19.27 43.61 10.45
C LEU A 78 18.02 44.14 9.74
N GLN A 79 17.30 45.10 10.32
CA GLN A 79 16.11 45.66 9.69
C GLN A 79 16.43 46.31 8.32
N PHE A 80 17.47 47.15 8.26
CA PHE A 80 17.86 47.81 7.02
C PHE A 80 18.20 46.82 5.90
N TYR A 81 18.95 45.76 6.22
CA TYR A 81 19.30 44.75 5.24
C TYR A 81 18.12 43.85 4.86
N MET A 82 17.27 43.45 5.81
CA MET A 82 16.09 42.62 5.52
C MET A 82 15.08 43.34 4.62
N GLU A 83 14.86 44.65 4.83
CA GLU A 83 14.03 45.47 3.92
C GLU A 83 14.61 45.53 2.50
N SER A 84 15.94 45.60 2.36
CA SER A 84 16.59 45.61 1.04
C SER A 84 16.52 44.26 0.30
N ILE A 85 16.39 43.16 1.05
CA ILE A 85 16.45 41.79 0.52
C ILE A 85 15.07 41.23 0.21
N LYS A 86 14.02 41.72 0.88
CA LYS A 86 12.63 41.25 0.78
C LYS A 86 12.12 41.09 -0.66
N ASP A 87 12.51 41.98 -1.57
CA ASP A 87 12.05 41.97 -2.96
C ASP A 87 13.06 41.35 -3.96
N THR A 88 14.27 40.99 -3.51
CA THR A 88 15.39 40.63 -4.41
C THR A 88 15.84 39.19 -4.29
N THR A 89 15.78 38.56 -3.12
CA THR A 89 16.14 37.15 -2.97
C THR A 89 15.09 36.35 -2.20
N SER A 90 14.92 35.10 -2.62
CA SER A 90 13.97 34.16 -2.02
C SER A 90 14.62 33.24 -0.99
N THR A 91 15.96 33.23 -0.90
CA THR A 91 16.71 32.25 -0.09
C THR A 91 17.86 32.92 0.66
N MET A 92 18.02 32.61 1.94
CA MET A 92 19.10 33.08 2.79
C MET A 92 19.89 31.90 3.36
N VAL A 93 21.21 31.91 3.14
CA VAL A 93 22.13 30.88 3.65
C VAL A 93 23.02 31.48 4.73
N MET A 94 23.03 30.86 5.90
CA MET A 94 23.81 31.28 7.07
C MET A 94 25.10 30.45 7.21
N PHE A 95 26.24 31.11 7.42
CA PHE A 95 27.53 30.47 7.70
C PHE A 95 28.23 31.10 8.91
N GLY A 96 29.00 30.29 9.64
CA GLY A 96 29.74 30.66 10.86
C GLY A 96 28.86 31.01 12.07
N CYS A 97 27.60 30.60 12.09
CA CYS A 97 26.63 31.00 13.11
C CYS A 97 26.40 29.89 14.15
N ASP A 98 26.86 30.12 15.38
CA ASP A 98 26.55 29.24 16.51
C ASP A 98 25.04 29.21 16.78
N MET A 99 24.50 28.07 17.25
CA MET A 99 23.06 27.90 17.49
C MET A 99 22.46 28.97 18.42
N GLU A 100 23.22 29.45 19.41
CA GLU A 100 22.79 30.55 20.31
C GLU A 100 22.60 31.88 19.56
N LYS A 101 23.49 32.19 18.60
CA LYS A 101 23.40 33.39 17.77
C LYS A 101 22.27 33.26 16.76
N THR A 102 22.13 32.09 16.13
CA THR A 102 21.06 31.75 15.20
C THR A 102 19.69 31.94 15.84
N ARG A 103 19.49 31.43 17.07
CA ARG A 103 18.26 31.67 17.84
C ARG A 103 18.01 33.16 18.07
N ARG A 104 19.03 33.92 18.48
CA ARG A 104 18.89 35.36 18.73
C ARG A 104 18.54 36.15 17.47
N ILE A 105 19.08 35.75 16.32
CA ILE A 105 18.74 36.32 15.01
C ILE A 105 17.26 36.05 14.72
N PHE A 106 16.80 34.81 14.89
CA PHE A 106 15.41 34.45 14.61
C PHE A 106 14.41 35.05 15.61
N GLU A 107 14.75 35.16 16.89
CA GLU A 107 13.96 35.89 17.89
C GLU A 107 13.79 37.37 17.54
N ILE A 108 14.81 37.95 16.89
CA ILE A 108 14.74 39.32 16.39
C ILE A 108 13.88 39.36 15.13
N THR A 109 14.11 38.52 14.12
CA THR A 109 13.33 38.56 12.87
C THR A 109 11.85 38.24 13.06
N THR A 110 11.52 37.35 13.99
CA THR A 110 10.12 37.01 14.37
C THR A 110 9.35 38.21 14.92
N GLN A 111 10.00 39.11 15.67
CA GLN A 111 9.36 40.32 16.21
C GLN A 111 8.94 41.34 15.13
N PHE A 112 9.56 41.29 13.94
CA PHE A 112 9.33 42.26 12.85
C PHE A 112 8.60 41.66 11.65
N GLY A 113 8.06 40.44 11.76
CA GLY A 113 7.18 39.84 10.74
C GLY A 113 7.87 39.35 9.48
N VAL A 114 9.21 39.23 9.48
CA VAL A 114 9.95 38.56 8.40
C VAL A 114 10.03 37.07 8.73
N MET A 115 8.94 36.37 8.42
CA MET A 115 8.78 34.93 8.66
C MET A 115 8.65 34.18 7.32
N PRO A 116 8.96 32.88 7.28
CA PRO A 116 8.50 32.00 6.20
C PRO A 116 6.98 32.19 6.02
N PRO A 117 6.48 32.51 4.80
CA PRO A 117 6.90 31.93 3.52
C PRO A 117 7.66 32.88 2.56
N GLU A 118 8.11 34.06 3.00
CA GLU A 118 8.74 35.05 2.10
C GLU A 118 10.22 34.72 1.76
N LEU A 119 10.95 34.06 2.67
CA LEU A 119 12.37 33.73 2.54
C LEU A 119 12.64 32.30 3.05
N HIS A 120 13.33 31.48 2.25
CA HIS A 120 13.82 30.16 2.63
C HIS A 120 15.12 30.28 3.42
N TRP A 121 15.20 29.68 4.61
CA TRP A 121 16.39 29.74 5.45
C TRP A 121 17.13 28.40 5.47
N ILE A 122 18.44 28.47 5.23
CA ILE A 122 19.33 27.31 5.23
C ILE A 122 20.51 27.58 6.15
N ILE A 123 20.78 26.67 7.08
CA ILE A 123 22.03 26.64 7.83
C ILE A 123 23.07 25.93 6.96
N GLY A 124 24.06 26.67 6.48
CA GLY A 124 25.11 26.17 5.58
C GLY A 124 26.20 25.37 6.29
N ASP A 125 26.36 25.55 7.61
CA ASP A 125 27.32 24.79 8.42
C ASP A 125 26.73 23.46 8.91
N SER A 126 27.53 22.40 8.90
CA SER A 126 27.09 21.11 9.44
C SER A 126 26.77 21.18 10.93
N GLN A 127 25.57 20.72 11.31
CA GLN A 127 25.10 20.68 12.70
C GLN A 127 25.15 19.26 13.27
N ASN A 128 25.30 19.15 14.58
CA ASN A 128 25.10 17.88 15.29
C ASN A 128 23.61 17.75 15.67
N VAL A 129 23.02 16.57 15.47
CA VAL A 129 21.61 16.30 15.83
C VAL A 129 21.32 16.59 17.31
N GLU A 130 22.29 16.33 18.19
CA GLU A 130 22.14 16.58 19.62
C GLU A 130 22.08 18.07 19.97
N GLU A 131 22.61 18.94 19.11
CA GLU A 131 22.66 20.39 19.30
C GLU A 131 21.48 21.13 18.63
N LEU A 132 20.74 20.45 17.74
CA LEU A 132 19.55 20.97 17.05
C LEU A 132 18.34 21.05 18.00
N ARG A 133 18.30 22.09 18.83
CA ARG A 133 17.10 22.44 19.63
C ARG A 133 16.01 23.05 18.73
N THR A 134 14.75 22.95 19.16
CA THR A 134 13.59 23.45 18.40
C THR A 134 13.09 24.82 18.88
N GLU A 135 13.57 25.30 20.03
CA GLU A 135 13.13 26.56 20.66
C GLU A 135 13.64 27.80 19.92
N GLY A 136 12.73 28.66 19.46
CA GLY A 136 13.05 29.96 18.86
C GLY A 136 13.49 29.92 17.39
N LEU A 137 13.38 28.76 16.72
CA LEU A 137 13.67 28.60 15.29
C LEU A 137 12.39 28.61 14.45
N PRO A 138 12.42 29.18 13.23
CA PRO A 138 11.26 29.20 12.35
C PRO A 138 11.03 27.84 11.69
N LEU A 139 9.77 27.52 11.44
CA LEU A 139 9.37 26.33 10.68
C LEU A 139 9.81 26.45 9.22
N GLY A 140 10.15 25.33 8.59
CA GLY A 140 10.71 25.31 7.23
C GLY A 140 12.22 25.56 7.17
N LEU A 141 12.87 25.82 8.32
CA LEU A 141 14.32 25.93 8.41
C LEU A 141 14.98 24.61 8.02
N ILE A 142 15.95 24.68 7.10
CA ILE A 142 16.72 23.53 6.66
C ILE A 142 18.08 23.55 7.34
N ALA A 143 18.43 22.41 7.92
CA ALA A 143 19.75 22.15 8.46
C ALA A 143 20.29 20.86 7.85
N HIS A 144 21.59 20.77 7.67
CA HIS A 144 22.26 19.52 7.34
C HIS A 144 23.34 19.23 8.37
N GLY A 145 23.75 17.98 8.45
CA GLY A 145 24.83 17.60 9.35
C GLY A 145 24.87 16.12 9.67
N LYS A 146 25.44 15.78 10.82
CA LYS A 146 25.82 14.40 11.16
C LYS A 146 25.01 13.91 12.37
N THR A 147 24.55 12.66 12.34
CA THR A 147 23.76 12.08 13.45
C THR A 147 24.57 11.76 14.68
N THR A 148 25.78 11.24 14.49
CA THR A 148 26.67 10.78 15.56
C THR A 148 28.09 10.77 15.02
N HIS A 149 29.06 11.24 15.83
CA HIS A 149 30.47 10.98 15.52
C HIS A 149 30.69 9.47 15.49
N SER A 150 31.20 8.95 14.38
CA SER A 150 31.62 7.54 14.30
C SER A 150 32.75 7.31 15.32
N VAL A 151 32.61 6.27 16.13
CA VAL A 151 33.61 5.89 17.12
C VAL A 151 34.90 5.54 16.39
N PHE A 152 36.06 5.91 16.96
CA PHE A 152 37.38 5.62 16.38
C PHE A 152 37.54 4.14 15.98
N GLU A 153 36.93 3.22 16.73
CA GLU A 153 36.91 1.79 16.43
C GLU A 153 36.32 1.46 15.04
N HIS A 154 35.27 2.19 14.61
CA HIS A 154 34.67 1.99 13.28
C HIS A 154 35.65 2.35 12.16
N TYR A 155 36.42 3.43 12.32
CA TYR A 155 37.45 3.81 11.35
C TYR A 155 38.57 2.77 11.26
N VAL A 156 38.98 2.19 12.39
CA VAL A 156 39.99 1.12 12.42
C VAL A 156 39.47 -0.14 11.70
N GLN A 157 38.21 -0.51 11.95
CA GLN A 157 37.60 -1.66 11.30
C GLN A 157 37.46 -1.46 9.79
N ASP A 158 37.00 -0.28 9.37
CA ASP A 158 36.89 0.08 7.96
C ASP A 158 38.27 0.13 7.28
N ALA A 159 39.29 0.66 7.95
CA ALA A 159 40.65 0.65 7.42
C ALA A 159 41.20 -0.78 7.24
N MET A 160 40.93 -1.68 8.19
CA MET A 160 41.29 -3.09 8.07
C MET A 160 40.55 -3.77 6.91
N GLU A 161 39.27 -3.47 6.75
CA GLU A 161 38.44 -4.01 5.68
C GLU A 161 38.90 -3.52 4.30
N LEU A 162 39.25 -2.24 4.17
CA LEU A 162 39.83 -1.66 2.95
C LEU A 162 41.08 -2.44 2.51
N VAL A 163 42.01 -2.67 3.45
CA VAL A 163 43.24 -3.41 3.18
C VAL A 163 42.93 -4.87 2.83
N ALA A 164 42.05 -5.53 3.58
CA ALA A 164 41.68 -6.92 3.32
C ALA A 164 41.06 -7.10 1.93
N ARG A 165 40.11 -6.23 1.54
CA ARG A 165 39.48 -6.25 0.22
C ARG A 165 40.48 -5.98 -0.90
N ALA A 166 41.37 -5.00 -0.73
CA ALA A 166 42.41 -4.69 -1.71
C ALA A 166 43.40 -5.84 -1.91
N VAL A 167 43.89 -6.43 -0.83
CA VAL A 167 44.83 -7.57 -0.87
C VAL A 167 44.15 -8.80 -1.47
N ALA A 168 42.89 -9.07 -1.11
CA ALA A 168 42.12 -10.17 -1.67
C ALA A 168 41.94 -10.02 -3.20
N ALA A 169 41.54 -8.83 -3.66
CA ALA A 169 41.40 -8.53 -5.09
C ALA A 169 42.74 -8.66 -5.84
N ALA A 170 43.83 -8.14 -5.27
CA ALA A 170 45.16 -8.24 -5.86
C ALA A 170 45.66 -9.69 -5.96
N SER A 171 45.37 -10.50 -4.94
CA SER A 171 45.77 -11.91 -4.86
C SER A 171 45.00 -12.79 -5.83
N MET A 172 43.73 -12.47 -6.14
CA MET A 172 42.97 -13.19 -7.17
C MET A 172 43.55 -12.99 -8.57
N ILE A 173 44.10 -11.81 -8.86
CA ILE A 173 44.63 -11.50 -10.20
C ILE A 173 46.05 -12.04 -10.35
N GLN A 174 46.95 -11.72 -9.42
CA GLN A 174 48.33 -12.18 -9.50
C GLN A 174 48.91 -12.41 -8.08
N PRO A 175 48.80 -13.64 -7.55
CA PRO A 175 49.24 -13.94 -6.18
C PRO A 175 50.76 -13.77 -6.01
N GLU A 176 51.53 -14.07 -7.06
CA GLU A 176 53.00 -13.98 -7.07
C GLU A 176 53.54 -12.56 -6.82
N LEU A 177 52.78 -11.53 -7.19
CA LEU A 177 53.13 -10.12 -6.93
C LEU A 177 52.49 -9.59 -5.63
N ALA A 178 51.30 -10.07 -5.28
CA ALA A 178 50.57 -9.64 -4.09
C ALA A 178 51.19 -10.15 -2.79
N LEU A 179 51.71 -11.38 -2.78
CA LEU A 179 52.17 -12.08 -1.58
C LEU A 179 53.70 -12.17 -1.47
N ILE A 180 54.43 -11.27 -2.15
CA ILE A 180 55.90 -11.22 -1.99
C ILE A 180 56.20 -10.84 -0.54
N PRO A 181 56.95 -11.66 0.21
CA PRO A 181 57.35 -11.33 1.57
C PRO A 181 58.15 -10.03 1.54
N SER A 182 57.72 -9.05 2.34
CA SER A 182 58.41 -7.77 2.46
C SER A 182 59.82 -7.97 3.03
N THR A 183 60.74 -7.07 2.64
CA THR A 183 62.10 -6.97 3.17
C THR A 183 62.10 -7.01 4.70
N MET A 184 62.80 -7.97 5.29
CA MET A 184 62.80 -8.25 6.75
C MET A 184 63.66 -7.26 7.56
N ASN A 185 64.36 -6.35 6.89
CA ASN A 185 65.38 -5.46 7.42
C ASN A 185 65.46 -4.16 6.57
N CYS A 186 65.59 -3.00 7.22
CA CYS A 186 65.65 -1.70 6.55
C CYS A 186 66.89 -1.48 5.65
N MET A 187 67.86 -2.39 5.70
CA MET A 187 69.15 -2.28 5.00
C MET A 187 69.21 -3.11 3.71
N ASP A 188 68.18 -3.88 3.40
CA ASP A 188 68.17 -4.80 2.25
C ASP A 188 67.32 -4.19 1.14
N THR A 189 67.98 -3.77 0.06
CA THR A 189 67.34 -3.11 -1.08
C THR A 189 67.17 -4.11 -2.21
N ASP A 190 65.92 -4.52 -2.44
CA ASP A 190 65.57 -5.46 -3.52
C ASP A 190 65.35 -4.68 -4.83
N GLU A 191 66.24 -4.83 -5.83
CA GLU A 191 66.16 -4.15 -7.14
C GLU A 191 65.17 -4.85 -8.09
N ARG A 192 63.88 -4.83 -7.75
CA ARG A 192 62.82 -5.31 -8.64
C ARG A 192 62.10 -4.15 -9.33
N ASN A 193 61.79 -4.31 -10.61
CA ASN A 193 61.08 -3.30 -11.42
C ASN A 193 59.69 -2.93 -10.88
N ILE A 194 59.01 -3.87 -10.21
CA ILE A 194 57.71 -3.67 -9.56
C ILE A 194 57.77 -4.34 -8.19
N THR A 195 57.51 -3.57 -7.14
CA THR A 195 57.40 -4.08 -5.77
C THR A 195 55.97 -4.48 -5.45
N SER A 196 55.77 -5.42 -4.51
CA SER A 196 54.44 -5.78 -4.01
C SER A 196 53.66 -4.56 -3.51
N GLY A 197 54.35 -3.60 -2.88
CA GLY A 197 53.76 -2.33 -2.46
C GLY A 197 53.20 -1.50 -3.63
N GLN A 198 53.95 -1.33 -4.72
CA GLN A 198 53.47 -0.60 -5.91
C GLN A 198 52.32 -1.32 -6.62
N TYR A 199 52.28 -2.65 -6.56
CA TYR A 199 51.19 -3.44 -7.09
C TYR A 199 49.92 -3.26 -6.23
N LEU A 200 50.03 -3.44 -4.91
CA LEU A 200 48.91 -3.31 -3.97
C LEU A 200 48.34 -1.89 -3.88
N SER A 201 49.16 -0.85 -4.03
CA SER A 201 48.68 0.54 -3.97
C SER A 201 47.66 0.87 -5.07
N LYS A 202 47.74 0.22 -6.24
CA LYS A 202 46.75 0.37 -7.31
C LYS A 202 45.39 -0.21 -6.93
N PHE A 203 45.38 -1.34 -6.22
CA PHE A 203 44.15 -1.96 -5.73
C PHE A 203 43.55 -1.15 -4.59
N LEU A 204 44.38 -0.71 -3.65
CA LEU A 204 43.96 0.18 -2.56
C LEU A 204 43.33 1.48 -3.08
N ALA A 205 43.90 2.07 -4.14
CA ALA A 205 43.34 3.26 -4.76
C ALA A 205 41.98 3.02 -5.47
N ASN A 206 41.71 1.78 -5.90
CA ASN A 206 40.49 1.43 -6.64
C ASN A 206 39.43 0.73 -5.79
N THR A 207 39.68 0.53 -4.49
CA THR A 207 38.72 -0.12 -3.59
C THR A 207 37.75 0.88 -2.99
N THR A 208 36.46 0.60 -3.12
CA THR A 208 35.36 1.36 -2.53
C THR A 208 34.34 0.41 -1.90
N PHE A 209 33.76 0.79 -0.76
CA PHE A 209 32.73 -0.02 -0.10
C PHE A 209 31.99 0.77 0.98
N HIS A 210 30.82 0.29 1.39
CA HIS A 210 30.13 0.77 2.59
C HIS A 210 30.66 0.07 3.84
N GLY A 211 31.28 0.85 4.73
CA GLY A 211 31.74 0.43 6.05
C GLY A 211 30.85 0.94 7.19
N LEU A 212 31.34 0.84 8.42
CA LEU A 212 30.62 1.27 9.63
C LEU A 212 30.70 2.80 9.85
N SER A 213 31.79 3.44 9.40
CA SER A 213 31.92 4.90 9.47
C SER A 213 31.20 5.61 8.33
N GLY A 214 30.93 4.94 7.21
CA GLY A 214 30.28 5.52 6.05
C GLY A 214 30.69 4.84 4.74
N HIS A 215 30.45 5.52 3.62
CA HIS A 215 30.94 5.04 2.33
C HIS A 215 32.43 5.39 2.17
N ILE A 216 33.28 4.37 2.12
CA ILE A 216 34.74 4.50 2.03
C ILE A 216 35.16 4.57 0.58
N LYS A 217 35.87 5.66 0.24
CA LYS A 217 36.45 5.87 -1.09
C LYS A 217 37.86 6.43 -0.96
N VAL A 218 38.77 5.96 -1.81
CA VAL A 218 40.12 6.52 -1.90
C VAL A 218 40.16 7.59 -2.99
N LYS A 219 40.38 8.85 -2.59
CA LYS A 219 40.61 9.97 -3.50
C LYS A 219 42.09 10.02 -3.89
N GLY A 220 42.36 9.89 -5.19
CA GLY A 220 43.72 9.81 -5.71
C GLY A 220 44.39 8.48 -5.35
N SER A 221 45.61 8.53 -4.81
CA SER A 221 46.39 7.32 -4.43
C SER A 221 46.67 7.19 -2.93
N SER A 222 46.16 8.10 -2.09
CA SER A 222 46.59 8.20 -0.69
C SER A 222 45.55 8.71 0.30
N ILE A 223 44.49 9.39 -0.12
CA ILE A 223 43.53 9.98 0.82
C ILE A 223 42.30 9.10 0.87
N VAL A 224 42.02 8.50 2.03
CA VAL A 224 40.81 7.73 2.27
C VAL A 224 39.76 8.69 2.85
N SER A 225 38.70 8.95 2.08
CA SER A 225 37.54 9.67 2.56
C SER A 225 36.48 8.68 3.01
N SER A 226 36.00 8.84 4.25
CA SER A 226 34.76 8.23 4.70
C SER A 226 33.65 9.25 4.54
N GLU A 227 32.74 9.04 3.59
CA GLU A 227 31.51 9.82 3.54
C GLU A 227 30.63 9.35 4.71
N ASN A 228 30.81 9.99 5.87
CA ASN A 228 29.90 9.82 7.00
C ASN A 228 28.48 10.14 6.54
N ASN A 229 27.49 9.46 7.12
CA ASN A 229 26.09 9.70 6.81
C ASN A 229 25.69 11.13 7.16
N PHE A 230 25.77 12.02 6.16
CA PHE A 230 25.25 13.36 6.21
C PHE A 230 23.75 13.28 5.95
N PHE A 231 22.98 13.88 6.83
CA PHE A 231 21.53 13.93 6.73
C PHE A 231 21.06 15.36 6.62
N ILE A 232 19.93 15.51 5.95
CA ILE A 232 19.25 16.79 5.77
C ILE A 232 17.99 16.73 6.61
N TRP A 233 17.77 17.76 7.41
CA TRP A 233 16.60 17.90 8.27
C TRP A 233 15.84 19.17 7.93
N ASN A 234 14.54 19.12 8.17
CA ASN A 234 13.66 20.27 8.11
C ASN A 234 12.83 20.36 9.39
N LEU A 235 12.73 21.56 9.95
CA LEU A 235 11.94 21.84 11.13
C LEU A 235 10.45 21.96 10.77
N GLN A 236 9.66 20.98 11.20
CA GLN A 236 8.22 20.87 10.87
C GLN A 236 7.39 20.67 12.14
N HIS A 237 6.06 20.73 12.01
CA HIS A 237 5.18 20.31 13.09
C HIS A 237 5.06 18.77 13.13
N ASP A 238 5.08 18.22 14.33
CA ASP A 238 4.60 16.86 14.58
C ASP A 238 3.06 16.78 14.40
N PRO A 239 2.46 15.58 14.34
CA PRO A 239 1.00 15.42 14.25
C PRO A 239 0.20 16.04 15.40
N VAL A 240 0.85 16.49 16.48
CA VAL A 240 0.27 17.08 17.69
C VAL A 240 0.42 18.62 17.68
N GLY A 241 1.20 19.18 16.75
CA GLY A 241 1.47 20.61 16.59
C GLY A 241 2.75 21.13 17.24
N ASN A 242 3.66 20.29 17.72
CA ASN A 242 4.96 20.72 18.27
C ASN A 242 6.06 20.73 17.20
N PRO A 243 7.01 21.67 17.25
CA PRO A 243 8.12 21.70 16.29
C PRO A 243 9.09 20.52 16.52
N ILE A 244 9.41 19.79 15.45
CA ILE A 244 10.32 18.65 15.42
C ILE A 244 11.19 18.67 14.16
N TRP A 245 12.47 18.32 14.32
CA TRP A 245 13.39 18.12 13.20
C TRP A 245 13.10 16.79 12.51
N THR A 246 12.62 16.85 11.27
CA THR A 246 12.28 15.67 10.46
C THR A 246 13.36 15.44 9.41
N ARG A 247 13.85 14.20 9.30
CA ARG A 247 14.86 13.81 8.30
C ARG A 247 14.24 13.78 6.90
N LEU A 248 14.81 14.54 5.97
CA LEU A 248 14.37 14.63 4.57
C LEU A 248 15.12 13.67 3.64
N GLY A 249 16.40 13.45 3.91
CA GLY A 249 17.24 12.63 3.06
C GLY A 249 18.66 12.47 3.59
N SER A 250 19.46 11.74 2.82
CA SER A 250 20.88 11.49 3.07
C SER A 250 21.74 11.92 1.88
N TRP A 251 22.95 12.37 2.16
CA TRP A 251 23.94 12.71 1.16
C TRP A 251 24.83 11.51 0.86
N GLN A 252 24.86 11.08 -0.40
CA GLN A 252 25.65 9.94 -0.86
C GLN A 252 26.21 10.21 -2.26
N GLU A 253 27.50 9.94 -2.48
CA GLU A 253 28.15 9.99 -3.80
C GLU A 253 28.00 11.34 -4.54
N GLY A 254 27.96 12.46 -3.81
CA GLY A 254 27.82 13.79 -4.41
C GLY A 254 26.38 14.16 -4.81
N LYS A 255 25.38 13.41 -4.33
CA LYS A 255 23.96 13.68 -4.56
C LYS A 255 23.15 13.50 -3.28
N ILE A 256 22.00 14.15 -3.24
CA ILE A 256 21.01 13.99 -2.18
C ILE A 256 20.05 12.87 -2.57
N ILE A 257 19.94 11.85 -1.71
CA ILE A 257 18.95 10.78 -1.80
C ILE A 257 17.87 11.11 -0.78
N MET A 258 16.67 11.42 -1.26
CA MET A 258 15.54 11.75 -0.39
C MET A 258 14.92 10.48 0.19
N ASP A 259 14.63 10.50 1.49
CA ASP A 259 13.86 9.42 2.14
C ASP A 259 12.37 9.53 1.81
N TYR A 260 11.92 10.76 1.54
CA TYR A 260 10.57 11.08 1.10
C TYR A 260 10.67 11.80 -0.25
N GLY A 261 10.02 11.28 -1.30
CA GLY A 261 10.08 11.84 -2.66
C GLY A 261 9.42 13.23 -2.84
N ILE A 262 9.18 13.97 -1.77
CA ILE A 262 8.45 15.24 -1.76
C ILE A 262 9.19 16.22 -0.83
N TRP A 263 9.53 17.41 -1.34
CA TRP A 263 10.01 18.50 -0.51
C TRP A 263 8.82 19.13 0.27
N PRO A 264 8.89 19.34 1.59
CA PRO A 264 7.72 19.66 2.42
C PRO A 264 7.05 21.01 2.18
N GLU A 265 7.60 21.89 1.34
CA GLU A 265 6.97 23.20 1.07
C GLU A 265 5.82 23.13 0.06
N GLN A 266 5.58 21.99 -0.59
CA GLN A 266 4.36 21.81 -1.39
C GLN A 266 3.10 21.60 -0.52
N THR A 267 3.23 21.15 0.74
CA THR A 267 2.10 20.95 1.66
C THR A 267 1.67 22.21 2.41
N GLN A 268 2.51 23.26 2.53
CA GLN A 268 2.15 24.50 3.25
C GLN A 268 1.63 25.65 2.38
N ARG A 269 1.67 25.54 1.04
CA ARG A 269 1.07 26.56 0.15
C ARG A 269 -0.46 26.63 0.19
N HIS A 270 -1.13 25.76 0.93
CA HIS A 270 -2.59 25.71 0.99
C HIS A 270 -3.30 26.64 1.99
N LYS A 271 -2.63 27.64 2.60
CA LYS A 271 -3.34 28.54 3.55
C LYS A 271 -3.24 30.05 3.36
N ASN A 272 -2.32 30.58 2.55
CA ASN A 272 -2.27 32.03 2.35
C ASN A 272 -2.61 32.40 0.90
N HIS A 273 -3.89 32.73 0.70
CA HIS A 273 -4.35 33.57 -0.41
C HIS A 273 -3.51 34.85 -0.44
N MET A 274 -2.66 35.02 -1.45
CA MET A 274 -2.49 36.26 -2.23
C MET A 274 -1.48 36.02 -3.36
N GLN A 275 -2.05 35.91 -4.57
CA GLN A 275 -1.53 36.30 -5.88
C GLN A 275 -0.06 36.01 -6.22
N HIS A 276 0.17 34.91 -6.97
CA HIS A 276 0.99 34.76 -8.20
C HIS A 276 1.27 33.27 -8.49
N PRO A 277 1.59 32.84 -9.73
CA PRO A 277 0.92 33.01 -11.03
C PRO A 277 -0.22 31.97 -11.20
N THR A 278 -1.03 32.06 -12.26
CA THR A 278 -2.21 31.18 -12.47
C THR A 278 -1.83 29.70 -12.49
N ARG A 279 -1.98 28.99 -11.36
CA ARG A 279 -2.06 27.53 -11.35
C ARG A 279 -3.18 27.10 -12.29
N LEU A 280 -2.95 26.02 -13.02
CA LEU A 280 -3.99 25.41 -13.83
C LEU A 280 -5.13 24.99 -12.89
N HIS A 281 -6.35 25.49 -13.12
CA HIS A 281 -7.51 25.13 -12.30
C HIS A 281 -8.42 24.20 -13.09
N LEU A 282 -8.69 23.00 -12.57
CA LEU A 282 -9.43 21.97 -13.27
C LEU A 282 -10.73 21.63 -12.54
N ARG A 283 -11.81 21.46 -13.32
CA ARG A 283 -13.06 20.91 -12.78
C ARG A 283 -13.09 19.40 -12.96
N VAL A 284 -13.18 18.67 -11.86
CA VAL A 284 -13.14 17.22 -11.82
C VAL A 284 -14.51 16.66 -11.46
N VAL A 285 -15.03 15.77 -12.30
CA VAL A 285 -16.26 15.03 -12.03
C VAL A 285 -15.94 13.66 -11.45
N THR A 286 -16.75 13.23 -10.48
CA THR A 286 -16.63 11.91 -9.86
C THR A 286 -17.99 11.22 -9.71
N LEU A 287 -17.95 9.93 -9.37
CA LEU A 287 -19.12 9.10 -9.11
C LEU A 287 -18.89 8.33 -7.81
N ILE A 288 -19.93 8.26 -6.98
CA ILE A 288 -19.90 7.59 -5.67
C ILE A 288 -19.90 6.07 -5.88
N GLU A 289 -18.76 5.43 -5.61
CA GLU A 289 -18.57 3.99 -5.74
C GLU A 289 -17.51 3.51 -4.74
N HIS A 290 -17.89 2.66 -3.79
CA HIS A 290 -16.97 2.16 -2.77
C HIS A 290 -16.09 1.02 -3.32
N PRO A 291 -14.78 0.98 -3.03
CA PRO A 291 -14.01 1.83 -2.12
C PRO A 291 -13.28 3.00 -2.81
N PHE A 292 -13.65 3.33 -4.05
CA PHE A 292 -12.94 4.32 -4.84
C PHE A 292 -13.29 5.76 -4.44
N VAL A 293 -14.57 6.02 -4.17
CA VAL A 293 -15.09 7.31 -3.75
C VAL A 293 -16.21 7.07 -2.74
N PHE A 294 -16.00 7.58 -1.54
CA PHE A 294 -16.96 7.68 -0.44
C PHE A 294 -17.38 9.14 -0.29
N THR A 295 -18.56 9.33 0.30
CA THR A 295 -19.08 10.65 0.65
C THR A 295 -19.51 10.69 2.11
N ARG A 296 -19.21 11.80 2.78
CA ARG A 296 -19.75 12.14 4.10
C ARG A 296 -20.39 13.53 4.05
N ASP A 297 -21.34 13.78 4.94
CA ASP A 297 -21.83 15.13 5.18
C ASP A 297 -20.73 16.05 5.73
N VAL A 298 -20.83 17.34 5.37
CA VAL A 298 -19.98 18.41 5.90
C VAL A 298 -20.30 18.71 7.37
N ASP A 299 -19.39 19.42 8.06
CA ASP A 299 -19.67 19.94 9.40
C ASP A 299 -20.72 21.07 9.39
N ASP A 300 -21.12 21.51 10.58
CA ASP A 300 -22.11 22.58 10.75
C ASP A 300 -21.64 23.91 10.12
N GLU A 301 -20.32 24.08 9.98
CA GLU A 301 -19.68 25.22 9.32
C GLU A 301 -19.52 25.05 7.80
N GLY A 302 -19.87 23.90 7.22
CA GLY A 302 -19.79 23.61 5.78
C GLY A 302 -18.39 23.24 5.27
N HIS A 303 -17.46 22.92 6.16
CA HIS A 303 -16.09 22.49 5.86
C HIS A 303 -15.93 20.97 5.94
N CYS A 304 -14.80 20.50 5.40
CA CYS A 304 -14.38 19.11 5.44
C CYS A 304 -13.11 18.97 6.28
N PRO A 305 -13.20 18.48 7.54
CA PRO A 305 -12.01 18.24 8.35
C PRO A 305 -11.18 17.05 7.86
N ALA A 306 -11.80 16.15 7.08
CA ALA A 306 -11.15 15.03 6.43
C ALA A 306 -11.80 14.77 5.06
N GLY A 307 -10.97 14.53 4.05
CA GLY A 307 -11.39 14.44 2.65
C GLY A 307 -11.51 15.81 1.98
N GLN A 308 -11.82 15.79 0.70
CA GLN A 308 -11.93 16.98 -0.14
C GLN A 308 -13.38 17.44 -0.23
N LEU A 309 -13.61 18.76 -0.22
CA LEU A 309 -14.93 19.33 -0.48
C LEU A 309 -15.36 18.99 -1.91
N CYS A 310 -16.56 18.42 -2.05
CA CYS A 310 -17.19 18.14 -3.33
C CYS A 310 -18.63 18.61 -3.33
N LEU A 311 -19.10 19.06 -4.49
CA LEU A 311 -20.50 19.43 -4.68
C LEU A 311 -21.32 18.24 -5.16
N ASP A 312 -22.52 18.07 -4.61
CA ASP A 312 -23.56 17.18 -5.09
C ASP A 312 -24.69 18.04 -5.71
N PRO A 313 -24.58 18.42 -6.98
CA PRO A 313 -25.50 19.36 -7.61
C PRO A 313 -26.90 18.77 -7.87
N LEU A 314 -27.06 17.44 -7.88
CA LEU A 314 -28.31 16.73 -8.20
C LEU A 314 -28.95 17.16 -9.54
N THR A 315 -28.19 17.82 -10.41
CA THR A 315 -28.63 18.33 -11.72
C THR A 315 -27.53 18.12 -12.76
N ASN A 316 -27.97 17.96 -14.01
CA ASN A 316 -27.09 17.84 -15.17
C ASN A 316 -26.96 19.18 -15.93
N ASP A 317 -27.56 20.26 -15.43
CA ASP A 317 -27.49 21.57 -16.08
C ASP A 317 -26.15 22.25 -15.80
N SER A 318 -25.36 22.43 -16.86
CA SER A 318 -24.05 23.06 -16.80
C SER A 318 -24.10 24.49 -16.26
N ALA A 319 -25.14 25.25 -16.59
CA ALA A 319 -25.25 26.66 -16.20
C ALA A 319 -25.50 26.81 -14.68
N VAL A 320 -26.24 25.87 -14.09
CA VAL A 320 -26.44 25.82 -12.64
C VAL A 320 -25.14 25.46 -11.93
N LEU A 321 -24.40 24.48 -12.48
CA LEU A 321 -23.11 24.08 -11.94
C LEU A 321 -22.08 25.21 -11.98
N ASP A 322 -22.00 25.95 -13.08
CA ASP A 322 -21.11 27.10 -13.22
C ASP A 322 -21.43 28.18 -12.17
N ASN A 323 -22.72 28.50 -11.99
CA ASN A 323 -23.15 29.45 -10.97
C ASN A 323 -22.81 28.99 -9.54
N LEU A 324 -22.94 27.69 -9.24
CA LEU A 324 -22.55 27.13 -7.95
C LEU A 324 -21.05 27.29 -7.68
N PHE A 325 -20.20 27.04 -8.68
CA PHE A 325 -18.75 27.22 -8.54
C PHE A 325 -18.33 28.69 -8.46
N GLU A 326 -18.94 29.57 -9.26
CA GLU A 326 -18.71 31.02 -9.16
C GLU A 326 -19.08 31.55 -7.77
N THR A 327 -20.19 31.04 -7.21
CA THR A 327 -20.66 31.42 -5.87
C THR A 327 -19.76 30.88 -4.76
N LEU A 328 -19.25 29.66 -4.91
CA LEU A 328 -18.32 29.04 -3.97
C LEU A 328 -16.98 29.77 -3.92
N GLN A 329 -16.50 30.26 -5.07
CA GLN A 329 -15.28 31.06 -5.18
C GLN A 329 -15.48 32.52 -4.79
N GLY A 330 -16.71 33.03 -4.90
CA GLY A 330 -17.08 34.37 -4.44
C GLY A 330 -17.02 34.47 -2.91
N GLY A 331 -16.46 35.56 -2.38
CA GLY A 331 -16.21 35.73 -0.93
C GLY A 331 -17.42 35.70 0.01
N ASN A 332 -18.64 35.50 -0.52
CA ASN A 332 -19.86 35.27 0.24
C ASN A 332 -20.37 33.86 -0.11
N ASP A 333 -19.80 32.83 0.51
CA ASP A 333 -20.20 31.42 0.35
C ASP A 333 -21.70 31.25 0.68
N THR A 334 -22.53 31.24 -0.37
CA THR A 334 -23.99 31.12 -0.28
C THR A 334 -24.49 29.79 -0.82
N VAL A 335 -23.58 28.84 -1.11
CA VAL A 335 -23.95 27.51 -1.57
C VAL A 335 -24.65 26.75 -0.43
N PRO A 336 -25.85 26.19 -0.66
CA PRO A 336 -26.56 25.42 0.35
C PRO A 336 -25.71 24.25 0.88
N ILE A 337 -25.65 24.11 2.21
CA ILE A 337 -24.91 23.04 2.91
C ILE A 337 -25.31 21.64 2.41
N VAL A 338 -26.59 21.46 2.03
CA VAL A 338 -27.12 20.18 1.51
C VAL A 338 -26.40 19.72 0.24
N LEU A 339 -25.92 20.65 -0.59
CA LEU A 339 -25.19 20.37 -1.82
C LEU A 339 -23.69 20.17 -1.57
N LYS A 340 -23.20 20.38 -0.35
CA LYS A 340 -21.80 20.20 0.02
C LYS A 340 -21.60 18.84 0.66
N LYS A 341 -20.59 18.11 0.21
CA LYS A 341 -20.18 16.80 0.72
C LYS A 341 -18.66 16.76 0.88
N CYS A 342 -18.19 15.86 1.73
CA CYS A 342 -16.77 15.52 1.82
C CYS A 342 -16.52 14.22 1.09
N CYS A 343 -15.80 14.29 -0.03
CA CYS A 343 -15.41 13.15 -0.83
C CYS A 343 -14.03 12.64 -0.40
N TYR A 344 -13.88 11.33 -0.25
CA TYR A 344 -12.62 10.68 0.09
C TYR A 344 -12.58 9.26 -0.50
N GLY A 345 -11.39 8.66 -0.66
CA GLY A 345 -11.28 7.30 -1.19
C GLY A 345 -10.05 7.11 -2.07
N TYR A 346 -9.90 5.91 -2.65
CA TYR A 346 -8.77 5.57 -3.51
C TYR A 346 -8.55 6.58 -4.64
N CYS A 347 -9.64 6.99 -5.31
CA CYS A 347 -9.57 7.92 -6.44
C CYS A 347 -9.30 9.36 -6.01
N ILE A 348 -9.73 9.75 -4.80
CA ILE A 348 -9.52 11.09 -4.27
C ILE A 348 -8.06 11.25 -3.82
N ASP A 349 -7.50 10.27 -3.10
CA ASP A 349 -6.08 10.27 -2.73
C ASP A 349 -5.17 10.29 -3.98
N LEU A 350 -5.55 9.56 -5.04
CA LEU A 350 -4.82 9.58 -6.31
C LEU A 350 -4.90 10.95 -7.00
N LEU A 351 -6.08 11.60 -6.96
CA LEU A 351 -6.28 12.93 -7.53
C LEU A 351 -5.47 13.99 -6.78
N GLU A 352 -5.46 13.96 -5.45
CA GLU A 352 -4.64 14.85 -4.62
C GLU A 352 -3.16 14.68 -4.97
N LYS A 353 -2.68 13.43 -5.11
CA LYS A 353 -1.30 13.17 -5.47
C LYS A 353 -0.94 13.69 -6.87
N LEU A 354 -1.85 13.54 -7.84
CA LEU A 354 -1.68 14.10 -9.19
C LEU A 354 -1.66 15.63 -9.18
N ALA A 355 -2.54 16.26 -8.40
CA ALA A 355 -2.61 17.71 -8.25
C ALA A 355 -1.32 18.29 -7.67
N GLU A 356 -0.74 17.61 -6.68
CA GLU A 356 0.55 17.97 -6.09
C GLU A 356 1.70 17.89 -7.10
N ASP A 357 1.83 16.76 -7.81
CA ASP A 357 2.96 16.50 -8.71
C ASP A 357 2.89 17.31 -10.02
N MET A 358 1.67 17.61 -10.50
CA MET A 358 1.44 18.44 -11.68
C MET A 358 1.20 19.92 -11.36
N ASN A 359 1.10 20.27 -10.08
CA ASN A 359 0.90 21.63 -9.59
C ASN A 359 -0.36 22.32 -10.18
N PHE A 360 -1.50 21.62 -10.16
CA PHE A 360 -2.83 22.17 -10.51
C PHE A 360 -3.75 22.21 -9.30
N ASP A 361 -4.67 23.17 -9.28
CA ASP A 361 -5.76 23.22 -8.31
C ASP A 361 -7.03 22.61 -8.94
N PHE A 362 -7.95 22.08 -8.13
CA PHE A 362 -9.14 21.45 -8.67
C PHE A 362 -10.40 21.64 -7.81
N ASP A 363 -11.52 21.68 -8.52
CA ASP A 363 -12.87 21.71 -7.96
C ASP A 363 -13.55 20.37 -8.25
N LEU A 364 -14.09 19.72 -7.21
CA LEU A 364 -14.68 18.39 -7.30
C LEU A 364 -16.22 18.45 -7.25
N TYR A 365 -16.89 17.69 -8.11
CA TYR A 365 -18.33 17.47 -8.00
C TYR A 365 -18.74 16.06 -8.38
N ILE A 366 -19.88 15.62 -7.85
CA ILE A 366 -20.50 14.34 -8.13
C ILE A 366 -21.41 14.49 -9.34
N VAL A 367 -21.36 13.54 -10.27
CA VAL A 367 -22.20 13.52 -11.47
C VAL A 367 -23.70 13.53 -11.12
N GLY A 368 -24.47 14.43 -11.71
CA GLY A 368 -25.86 14.71 -11.32
C GLY A 368 -26.85 13.56 -11.57
N ASP A 369 -26.62 12.72 -12.57
CA ASP A 369 -27.48 11.57 -12.89
C ASP A 369 -27.04 10.24 -12.24
N GLY A 370 -25.89 10.24 -11.56
CA GLY A 370 -25.34 9.06 -10.90
C GLY A 370 -24.92 7.93 -11.84
N LYS A 371 -24.53 8.23 -13.09
CA LYS A 371 -24.20 7.20 -14.11
C LYS A 371 -22.79 7.35 -14.66
N TYR A 372 -22.20 6.23 -15.08
CA TYR A 372 -20.90 6.23 -15.78
C TYR A 372 -20.98 6.83 -17.18
N GLY A 373 -22.10 6.60 -17.87
CA GLY A 373 -22.36 7.11 -19.20
C GLY A 373 -22.46 6.02 -20.26
N ALA A 374 -23.57 6.06 -20.99
CA ALA A 374 -23.90 5.20 -22.10
C ALA A 374 -24.55 6.01 -23.23
N TRP A 375 -24.48 5.51 -24.46
CA TRP A 375 -25.15 6.14 -25.58
C TRP A 375 -26.66 5.82 -25.56
N LYS A 376 -27.50 6.83 -25.25
CA LYS A 376 -28.96 6.72 -25.23
C LYS A 376 -29.61 7.95 -25.85
N ASN A 377 -30.70 7.74 -26.58
CA ASN A 377 -31.51 8.82 -27.17
C ASN A 377 -30.72 9.83 -28.02
N GLY A 378 -29.62 9.40 -28.65
CA GLY A 378 -28.79 10.26 -29.49
C GLY A 378 -27.79 11.16 -28.75
N HIS A 379 -27.60 10.96 -27.44
CA HIS A 379 -26.59 11.66 -26.65
C HIS A 379 -25.89 10.71 -25.67
N TRP A 380 -24.75 11.14 -25.14
CA TRP A 380 -24.08 10.47 -24.02
C TRP A 380 -24.65 10.97 -22.69
N THR A 381 -24.78 10.07 -21.72
CA THR A 381 -25.20 10.35 -20.33
C THR A 381 -24.00 10.30 -19.38
N GLY A 382 -24.20 10.61 -18.10
CA GLY A 382 -23.20 10.41 -17.06
C GLY A 382 -21.88 11.14 -17.26
N LEU A 383 -20.81 10.55 -16.73
CA LEU A 383 -19.45 11.09 -16.79
C LEU A 383 -18.98 11.39 -18.22
N VAL A 384 -19.33 10.54 -19.19
CA VAL A 384 -19.00 10.76 -20.61
C VAL A 384 -19.71 12.00 -21.14
N GLY A 385 -20.98 12.18 -20.78
CA GLY A 385 -21.77 13.36 -21.16
C GLY A 385 -21.14 14.65 -20.65
N ASP A 386 -20.71 14.67 -19.38
CA ASP A 386 -20.10 15.84 -18.74
C ASP A 386 -18.74 16.21 -19.36
N LEU A 387 -17.92 15.22 -19.70
CA LEU A 387 -16.65 15.46 -20.41
C LEU A 387 -16.85 16.00 -21.83
N LEU A 388 -17.84 15.48 -22.56
CA LEU A 388 -18.14 15.94 -23.92
C LEU A 388 -18.81 17.32 -23.97
N ALA A 389 -19.63 17.62 -22.97
CA ALA A 389 -20.26 18.93 -22.81
C ALA A 389 -19.26 20.02 -22.38
N GLY A 390 -18.05 19.64 -21.96
CA GLY A 390 -17.05 20.57 -21.41
C GLY A 390 -17.40 21.05 -20.01
N THR A 391 -18.35 20.42 -19.33
CA THR A 391 -18.67 20.74 -17.93
C THR A 391 -17.58 20.25 -17.01
N ALA A 392 -16.96 19.11 -17.30
CA ALA A 392 -15.78 18.58 -16.62
C ALA A 392 -14.54 18.60 -17.52
N HIS A 393 -13.39 18.88 -16.92
CA HIS A 393 -12.08 18.79 -17.57
C HIS A 393 -11.41 17.43 -17.34
N MET A 394 -11.86 16.69 -16.32
CA MET A 394 -11.33 15.38 -15.94
C MET A 394 -12.41 14.59 -15.20
N ALA A 395 -12.48 13.28 -15.42
CA ALA A 395 -13.34 12.35 -14.68
C ALA A 395 -12.48 11.34 -13.92
N VAL A 396 -12.61 11.33 -12.59
CA VAL A 396 -11.81 10.47 -11.71
C VAL A 396 -12.73 9.65 -10.81
N THR A 397 -12.83 8.35 -11.10
CA THR A 397 -13.60 7.35 -10.35
C THR A 397 -13.20 5.94 -10.86
N SER A 398 -13.93 4.87 -10.49
CA SER A 398 -13.81 3.52 -11.05
C SER A 398 -14.28 3.44 -12.52
N PHE A 399 -13.65 4.23 -13.39
CA PHE A 399 -14.11 4.43 -14.76
C PHE A 399 -13.45 3.45 -15.73
N SER A 400 -14.19 2.43 -16.13
CA SER A 400 -13.69 1.35 -16.99
C SER A 400 -13.44 1.81 -18.42
N ILE A 401 -12.23 1.53 -18.91
CA ILE A 401 -11.80 1.79 -20.28
C ILE A 401 -12.45 0.75 -21.20
N ASN A 402 -13.38 1.20 -22.04
CA ASN A 402 -14.07 0.35 -23.00
C ASN A 402 -14.00 0.92 -24.43
N THR A 403 -14.25 0.08 -25.43
CA THR A 403 -14.14 0.49 -26.84
C THR A 403 -15.09 1.61 -27.23
N ALA A 404 -16.32 1.62 -26.70
CA ALA A 404 -17.32 2.62 -27.07
C ALA A 404 -17.00 4.02 -26.51
N ARG A 405 -16.46 4.10 -25.29
CA ARG A 405 -16.07 5.35 -24.61
C ARG A 405 -14.73 5.86 -25.13
N SER A 406 -13.74 4.97 -25.37
CA SER A 406 -12.44 5.38 -25.94
C SER A 406 -12.53 5.94 -27.37
N GLN A 407 -13.67 5.80 -28.05
CA GLN A 407 -13.91 6.45 -29.35
C GLN A 407 -14.32 7.93 -29.22
N VAL A 408 -14.81 8.35 -28.06
CA VAL A 408 -15.39 9.69 -27.85
C VAL A 408 -14.63 10.51 -26.80
N ILE A 409 -13.93 9.86 -25.88
CA ILE A 409 -13.10 10.50 -24.84
C ILE A 409 -11.73 9.84 -24.78
N ASP A 410 -10.75 10.57 -24.25
CA ASP A 410 -9.40 10.06 -24.03
C ASP A 410 -9.30 9.43 -22.65
N PHE A 411 -8.55 8.34 -22.54
CA PHE A 411 -8.23 7.70 -21.27
C PHE A 411 -6.73 7.73 -21.01
N THR A 412 -6.37 7.84 -19.74
CA THR A 412 -4.98 7.65 -19.31
C THR A 412 -4.58 6.17 -19.34
N SER A 413 -3.30 5.89 -19.09
CA SER A 413 -2.89 4.54 -18.71
C SER A 413 -3.74 4.05 -17.52
N PRO A 414 -4.18 2.78 -17.53
CA PRO A 414 -5.07 2.28 -16.49
C PRO A 414 -4.34 2.31 -15.15
N PHE A 415 -4.90 2.92 -14.12
CA PHE A 415 -4.29 2.94 -12.79
C PHE A 415 -4.62 1.68 -11.98
N PHE A 416 -5.78 1.07 -12.24
CA PHE A 416 -6.25 -0.15 -11.58
C PHE A 416 -6.67 -1.21 -12.61
N SER A 417 -6.41 -2.48 -12.34
CA SER A 417 -6.78 -3.61 -13.22
C SER A 417 -7.95 -4.38 -12.61
N THR A 418 -9.02 -4.56 -13.37
CA THR A 418 -10.24 -5.26 -12.93
C THR A 418 -10.74 -6.21 -14.03
N SER A 419 -11.85 -6.88 -13.76
CA SER A 419 -12.58 -7.73 -14.71
C SER A 419 -14.04 -7.79 -14.29
N LEU A 420 -14.93 -8.27 -15.14
CA LEU A 420 -16.30 -8.57 -14.74
C LEU A 420 -16.37 -9.88 -13.94
N GLY A 421 -17.15 -9.87 -12.87
CA GLY A 421 -17.39 -11.02 -12.00
C GLY A 421 -18.88 -11.21 -11.71
N ILE A 422 -19.19 -12.33 -11.05
CA ILE A 422 -20.55 -12.69 -10.66
C ILE A 422 -20.58 -12.83 -9.14
N LEU A 423 -21.49 -12.11 -8.49
CA LEU A 423 -21.76 -12.17 -7.07
C LEU A 423 -22.99 -13.03 -6.81
N VAL A 424 -22.90 -13.96 -5.87
CA VAL A 424 -23.99 -14.82 -5.41
C VAL A 424 -24.07 -14.83 -3.88
N ARG A 425 -25.23 -15.27 -3.37
CA ARG A 425 -25.44 -15.50 -1.93
C ARG A 425 -25.28 -16.97 -1.59
N THR A 426 -24.51 -17.26 -0.54
CA THR A 426 -24.42 -18.58 0.08
C THR A 426 -25.64 -18.84 0.95
N ARG A 427 -26.18 -20.06 0.87
CA ARG A 427 -27.33 -20.51 1.66
C ARG A 427 -26.85 -21.41 2.80
N ASP A 428 -27.30 -21.12 4.02
CA ASP A 428 -27.09 -22.00 5.16
C ASP A 428 -28.11 -23.13 5.09
N THR A 429 -27.71 -24.30 4.61
CA THR A 429 -28.62 -25.45 4.62
C THR A 429 -28.61 -26.15 5.97
N ALA A 430 -29.78 -26.25 6.58
CA ALA A 430 -30.00 -27.21 7.65
C ALA A 430 -29.81 -28.63 7.08
N ALA A 431 -29.04 -29.47 7.77
CA ALA A 431 -28.83 -30.84 7.35
C ALA A 431 -30.19 -31.55 7.20
N PRO A 432 -30.50 -32.17 6.04
CA PRO A 432 -31.77 -32.85 5.85
C PRO A 432 -31.91 -33.98 6.89
N ILE A 433 -33.14 -34.34 7.26
CA ILE A 433 -33.40 -35.34 8.31
C ILE A 433 -32.71 -36.69 8.03
N GLY A 434 -32.43 -37.02 6.75
CA GLY A 434 -31.70 -38.22 6.33
C GLY A 434 -30.17 -38.11 6.26
N ALA A 435 -29.58 -36.96 6.59
CA ALA A 435 -28.13 -36.73 6.47
C ALA A 435 -27.28 -37.67 7.35
N PHE A 436 -27.86 -38.25 8.41
CA PHE A 436 -27.16 -39.24 9.25
C PHE A 436 -26.77 -40.52 8.50
N MET A 437 -27.39 -40.82 7.34
CA MET A 437 -27.04 -41.98 6.53
C MET A 437 -25.91 -41.72 5.52
N TRP A 438 -25.60 -40.45 5.22
CA TRP A 438 -24.55 -40.06 4.25
C TRP A 438 -23.12 -40.52 4.60
N PRO A 439 -22.69 -40.63 5.87
CA PRO A 439 -21.30 -40.96 6.20
C PRO A 439 -20.83 -42.35 5.76
N LEU A 440 -21.77 -43.25 5.48
CA LEU A 440 -21.50 -44.62 5.02
C LEU A 440 -22.35 -44.92 3.78
N HIS A 441 -21.69 -45.38 2.72
CA HIS A 441 -22.37 -45.85 1.52
C HIS A 441 -23.30 -47.04 1.85
N TRP A 442 -24.42 -47.17 1.14
CA TRP A 442 -25.42 -48.21 1.39
C TRP A 442 -24.86 -49.65 1.39
N THR A 443 -23.81 -49.89 0.61
CA THR A 443 -23.10 -51.18 0.58
C THR A 443 -22.38 -51.50 1.90
N MET A 444 -21.86 -50.49 2.60
CA MET A 444 -21.21 -50.66 3.91
C MET A 444 -22.24 -50.99 4.99
N TRP A 445 -23.41 -50.35 4.96
CA TRP A 445 -24.52 -50.69 5.84
C TRP A 445 -24.96 -52.15 5.67
N LEU A 446 -25.11 -52.59 4.42
CA LEU A 446 -25.40 -53.99 4.11
C LEU A 446 -24.27 -54.92 4.58
N GLY A 447 -23.01 -54.53 4.38
CA GLY A 447 -21.84 -55.27 4.83
C GLY A 447 -21.81 -55.49 6.34
N ILE A 448 -22.07 -54.45 7.14
CA ILE A 448 -22.16 -54.52 8.61
C ILE A 448 -23.30 -55.46 9.03
N PHE A 449 -24.46 -55.34 8.37
CA PHE A 449 -25.61 -56.21 8.64
C PHE A 449 -25.27 -57.69 8.38
N VAL A 450 -24.66 -58.00 7.25
CA VAL A 450 -24.27 -59.37 6.89
C VAL A 450 -23.19 -59.90 7.84
N ALA A 451 -22.15 -59.12 8.12
CA ALA A 451 -21.07 -59.49 9.03
C ALA A 451 -21.56 -59.78 10.45
N LEU A 452 -22.55 -59.00 10.93
CA LEU A 452 -23.19 -59.23 12.23
C LEU A 452 -23.88 -60.60 12.28
N HIS A 453 -24.68 -60.94 11.26
CA HIS A 453 -25.41 -62.22 11.23
C HIS A 453 -24.44 -63.41 11.10
N ILE A 454 -23.41 -63.28 10.27
CA ILE A 454 -22.35 -64.29 10.14
C ILE A 454 -21.66 -64.51 11.48
N THR A 455 -21.27 -63.45 12.17
CA THR A 455 -20.61 -63.53 13.49
C THR A 455 -21.52 -64.20 14.53
N ALA A 456 -22.81 -63.87 14.55
CA ALA A 456 -23.78 -64.49 15.45
C ALA A 456 -23.98 -66.00 15.16
N ILE A 457 -23.96 -66.42 13.88
CA ILE A 457 -23.99 -67.83 13.49
C ILE A 457 -22.75 -68.55 14.03
N PHE A 458 -21.55 -68.01 13.79
CA PHE A 458 -20.31 -68.62 14.28
C PHE A 458 -20.22 -68.68 15.80
N LEU A 459 -20.65 -67.63 16.53
CA LEU A 459 -20.74 -67.66 17.99
C LEU A 459 -21.68 -68.78 18.49
N THR A 460 -22.81 -68.97 17.80
CA THR A 460 -23.76 -70.04 18.13
C THR A 460 -23.14 -71.42 17.87
N LEU A 461 -22.48 -71.62 16.72
CA LEU A 461 -21.80 -72.87 16.39
C LEU A 461 -20.66 -73.20 17.37
N TYR A 462 -19.84 -72.21 17.73
CA TYR A 462 -18.75 -72.39 18.69
C TYR A 462 -19.24 -72.73 20.10
N GLU A 463 -20.34 -72.13 20.55
CA GLU A 463 -20.96 -72.49 21.83
C GLU A 463 -21.61 -73.89 21.78
N TRP A 464 -22.21 -74.28 20.65
CA TRP A 464 -22.86 -75.58 20.51
C TRP A 464 -21.88 -76.74 20.38
N LYS A 465 -20.75 -76.54 19.68
CA LYS A 465 -19.73 -77.58 19.45
C LYS A 465 -18.65 -77.63 20.53
N SER A 466 -18.57 -76.63 21.41
CA SER A 466 -17.58 -76.63 22.50
C SER A 466 -18.02 -77.51 23.67
N PRO A 467 -17.13 -78.36 24.23
CA PRO A 467 -17.41 -79.14 25.43
C PRO A 467 -17.74 -78.26 26.65
N PHE A 468 -17.26 -77.00 26.67
CA PHE A 468 -17.54 -76.03 27.74
C PHE A 468 -18.90 -75.30 27.57
N GLY A 469 -19.47 -75.28 26.37
CA GLY A 469 -20.79 -74.70 26.11
C GLY A 469 -21.93 -75.65 26.50
N MET A 470 -21.83 -76.94 26.16
CA MET A 470 -22.90 -77.93 26.37
C MET A 470 -22.79 -78.84 27.62
N THR A 471 -21.75 -78.77 28.46
CA THR A 471 -21.52 -79.73 29.58
C THR A 471 -22.58 -79.73 30.71
N PRO A 472 -23.43 -80.78 30.88
CA PRO A 472 -24.59 -80.77 31.79
C PRO A 472 -24.32 -80.67 33.30
N LYS A 473 -23.06 -80.71 33.77
CA LYS A 473 -22.73 -80.92 35.19
C LYS A 473 -22.65 -79.64 36.06
N GLY A 474 -23.30 -78.55 35.66
CA GLY A 474 -23.29 -77.27 36.40
C GLY A 474 -24.70 -76.77 36.76
N ARG A 475 -24.88 -76.41 38.04
CA ARG A 475 -26.13 -76.03 38.73
C ARG A 475 -26.97 -74.99 37.95
N ASN A 476 -28.26 -75.27 37.78
CA ASN A 476 -29.33 -74.43 37.15
C ASN A 476 -29.22 -74.16 35.63
N ARG A 477 -29.49 -75.17 34.80
CA ARG A 477 -29.66 -75.03 33.34
C ARG A 477 -31.15 -75.09 32.95
N LYS A 478 -31.79 -73.93 32.72
CA LYS A 478 -33.15 -73.87 32.16
C LYS A 478 -33.25 -73.28 30.74
N LYS A 479 -32.18 -72.69 30.17
CA LYS A 479 -32.18 -72.15 28.79
C LYS A 479 -30.81 -72.32 28.10
N VAL A 480 -30.80 -72.88 26.89
CA VAL A 480 -29.63 -73.04 25.99
C VAL A 480 -29.25 -71.68 25.40
N PHE A 481 -27.96 -71.45 25.12
CA PHE A 481 -27.51 -70.27 24.36
C PHE A 481 -28.03 -70.39 22.92
N SER A 482 -29.05 -69.59 22.59
CA SER A 482 -29.73 -69.59 21.30
C SER A 482 -29.10 -68.59 20.33
N PHE A 483 -29.35 -68.76 19.04
CA PHE A 483 -28.97 -67.78 18.02
C PHE A 483 -29.50 -66.37 18.32
N SER A 484 -30.72 -66.26 18.85
CA SER A 484 -31.29 -65.00 19.33
C SER A 484 -30.47 -64.36 20.47
N SER A 485 -29.92 -65.18 21.38
CA SER A 485 -29.00 -64.66 22.40
C SER A 485 -27.67 -64.20 21.81
N ALA A 486 -27.13 -64.88 20.79
CA ALA A 486 -25.91 -64.47 20.08
C ALA A 486 -26.11 -63.15 19.32
N LEU A 487 -27.21 -63.01 18.57
CA LEU A 487 -27.59 -61.78 17.89
C LEU A 487 -27.73 -60.60 18.86
N ASN A 488 -28.39 -60.82 20.00
CA ASN A 488 -28.52 -59.78 21.03
C ASN A 488 -27.16 -59.31 21.55
N VAL A 489 -26.18 -60.21 21.69
CA VAL A 489 -24.79 -59.85 22.05
C VAL A 489 -24.13 -59.04 20.93
N CYS A 490 -24.20 -59.50 19.68
CA CYS A 490 -23.57 -58.80 18.55
C CYS A 490 -24.15 -57.39 18.35
N TYR A 491 -25.49 -57.23 18.44
CA TYR A 491 -26.14 -55.92 18.37
C TYR A 491 -25.83 -55.03 19.56
N ALA A 492 -25.77 -55.58 20.78
CA ALA A 492 -25.42 -54.80 21.97
C ALA A 492 -23.99 -54.23 21.88
N ILE A 493 -23.05 -55.01 21.34
CA ILE A 493 -21.67 -54.56 21.11
C ILE A 493 -21.61 -53.50 20.00
N LEU A 494 -22.34 -53.70 18.88
CA LEU A 494 -22.35 -52.76 17.76
C LEU A 494 -22.90 -51.37 18.17
N PHE A 495 -23.98 -51.35 18.94
CA PHE A 495 -24.62 -50.11 19.40
C PHE A 495 -24.06 -49.57 20.73
N GLY A 496 -23.02 -50.19 21.29
CA GLY A 496 -22.42 -49.76 22.56
C GLY A 496 -23.37 -49.83 23.77
N ARG A 497 -24.42 -50.67 23.71
CA ARG A 497 -25.42 -50.79 24.79
C ARG A 497 -24.91 -51.72 25.88
N THR A 498 -24.88 -51.26 27.13
CA THR A 498 -24.60 -52.06 28.34
C THR A 498 -25.80 -52.92 28.73
N ALA A 499 -26.24 -53.80 27.82
CA ALA A 499 -27.22 -54.82 28.16
C ALA A 499 -26.58 -55.89 29.06
N ALA A 500 -27.39 -56.53 29.93
CA ALA A 500 -26.96 -57.71 30.68
C ALA A 500 -26.69 -58.88 29.71
N ILE A 501 -25.47 -58.92 29.18
CA ILE A 501 -25.00 -59.90 28.20
C ILE A 501 -24.57 -61.16 28.94
N LYS A 502 -24.99 -62.33 28.43
CA LYS A 502 -24.40 -63.61 28.83
C LYS A 502 -23.14 -63.83 28.01
N PRO A 503 -21.93 -63.72 28.59
CA PRO A 503 -20.71 -63.90 27.82
C PRO A 503 -20.58 -65.35 27.34
N PRO A 504 -20.00 -65.58 26.14
CA PRO A 504 -19.67 -66.92 25.70
C PRO A 504 -18.70 -67.59 26.69
N LYS A 505 -18.92 -68.88 26.93
CA LYS A 505 -18.16 -69.69 27.88
C LYS A 505 -16.93 -70.31 27.21
N CYS A 506 -16.98 -70.58 25.91
CA CYS A 506 -15.85 -71.14 25.19
C CYS A 506 -14.76 -70.08 24.93
N TRP A 507 -13.50 -70.50 24.99
CA TRP A 507 -12.35 -69.61 24.76
C TRP A 507 -12.35 -69.03 23.35
N THR A 508 -12.73 -69.85 22.35
CA THR A 508 -12.85 -69.43 20.95
C THR A 508 -13.96 -68.41 20.73
N GLY A 509 -15.11 -68.56 21.42
CA GLY A 509 -16.21 -67.60 21.38
C GLY A 509 -15.86 -66.27 22.05
N ARG A 510 -15.09 -66.30 23.14
CA ARG A 510 -14.56 -65.07 23.78
C ARG A 510 -13.58 -64.33 22.87
N PHE A 511 -12.70 -65.06 22.19
CA PHE A 511 -11.78 -64.47 21.21
C PHE A 511 -12.54 -63.84 20.04
N LEU A 512 -13.51 -64.55 19.45
CA LEU A 512 -14.35 -64.03 18.37
C LEU A 512 -15.16 -62.80 18.82
N MET A 513 -15.67 -62.80 20.05
CA MET A 513 -16.39 -61.65 20.63
C MET A 513 -15.48 -60.42 20.78
N ASN A 514 -14.23 -60.61 21.22
CA ASN A 514 -13.25 -59.52 21.30
C ASN A 514 -12.89 -58.98 19.91
N LEU A 515 -12.71 -59.85 18.91
CA LEU A 515 -12.45 -59.43 17.53
C LEU A 515 -13.64 -58.67 16.94
N TRP A 516 -14.87 -59.14 17.18
CA TRP A 516 -16.10 -58.43 16.80
C TRP A 516 -16.20 -57.05 17.49
N ALA A 517 -15.83 -56.96 18.76
CA ALA A 517 -15.81 -55.69 19.49
C ALA A 517 -14.80 -54.70 18.88
N ILE A 518 -13.59 -55.17 18.53
CA ILE A 518 -12.59 -54.35 17.83
C ILE A 518 -13.14 -53.86 16.48
N PHE A 519 -13.75 -54.74 15.69
CA PHE A 519 -14.39 -54.37 14.42
C PHE A 519 -15.50 -53.32 14.59
N CYS A 520 -16.37 -53.49 15.61
CA CYS A 520 -17.42 -52.51 15.92
C CYS A 520 -16.84 -51.16 16.32
N LEU A 521 -15.77 -51.13 17.12
CA LEU A 521 -15.06 -49.89 17.48
C LEU A 521 -14.49 -49.18 16.26
N PHE A 522 -13.89 -49.93 15.32
CA PHE A 522 -13.41 -49.35 14.06
C PHE A 522 -14.55 -48.78 13.20
N CYS A 523 -15.66 -49.51 13.06
CA CYS A 523 -16.83 -49.03 12.33
C CYS A 523 -17.43 -47.77 12.96
N LEU A 524 -17.57 -47.76 14.29
CA LEU A 524 -18.07 -46.61 15.03
C LEU A 524 -17.15 -45.40 14.89
N SER A 525 -15.84 -45.60 15.07
CA SER A 525 -14.84 -44.54 14.93
C SER A 525 -14.86 -43.94 13.51
N THR A 526 -14.90 -44.78 12.48
CA THR A 526 -14.97 -44.33 11.08
C THR A 526 -16.27 -43.59 10.80
N TYR A 527 -17.40 -44.10 11.29
CA TYR A 527 -18.69 -43.41 11.16
C TYR A 527 -18.66 -42.03 11.82
N THR A 528 -18.12 -41.93 13.04
CA THR A 528 -18.02 -40.65 13.75
C THR A 528 -17.07 -39.66 13.07
N ALA A 529 -15.96 -40.14 12.49
CA ALA A 529 -15.01 -39.30 11.76
C ALA A 529 -15.62 -38.77 10.46
N ASN A 530 -16.28 -39.62 9.68
CA ASN A 530 -16.94 -39.20 8.43
C ASN A 530 -18.14 -38.30 8.70
N LEU A 531 -18.92 -38.56 9.75
CA LEU A 531 -20.03 -37.69 10.15
C LEU A 531 -19.49 -36.30 10.55
N ALA A 532 -18.42 -36.24 11.33
CA ALA A 532 -17.79 -34.97 11.69
C ALA A 532 -17.31 -34.22 10.44
N ALA A 533 -16.66 -34.90 9.49
CA ALA A 533 -16.23 -34.29 8.22
C ALA A 533 -17.41 -33.73 7.41
N VAL A 534 -18.52 -34.46 7.30
CA VAL A 534 -19.73 -34.01 6.60
C VAL A 534 -20.46 -32.89 7.35
N MET A 535 -20.50 -32.93 8.68
CA MET A 535 -21.12 -31.88 9.51
C MET A 535 -20.35 -30.56 9.47
N VAL A 536 -19.03 -30.60 9.24
CA VAL A 536 -18.23 -29.39 8.97
C VAL A 536 -18.64 -28.74 7.63
N GLY A 537 -19.37 -29.47 6.78
CA GLY A 537 -20.39 -28.97 5.85
C GLY A 537 -20.01 -27.75 5.01
N GLU A 538 -19.63 -28.01 3.77
CA GLU A 538 -19.48 -26.99 2.73
C GLU A 538 -20.76 -26.15 2.62
N LYS A 539 -20.61 -24.83 2.62
CA LYS A 539 -21.72 -23.90 2.38
C LYS A 539 -22.27 -24.16 0.98
N ILE A 540 -23.59 -24.29 0.84
CA ILE A 540 -24.21 -24.47 -0.48
C ILE A 540 -24.40 -23.09 -1.10
N TYR A 541 -23.84 -22.89 -2.28
CA TYR A 541 -24.01 -21.68 -3.08
C TYR A 541 -24.34 -22.07 -4.52
N GLU A 542 -24.87 -21.11 -5.29
CA GLU A 542 -25.08 -21.31 -6.72
C GLU A 542 -23.72 -21.30 -7.43
N GLU A 543 -23.19 -22.50 -7.70
CA GLU A 543 -22.00 -22.65 -8.53
C GLU A 543 -22.33 -22.26 -9.97
N LEU A 544 -21.67 -21.20 -10.44
CA LEU A 544 -21.66 -20.76 -11.83
C LEU A 544 -20.24 -20.89 -12.36
N SER A 545 -20.11 -21.50 -13.54
CA SER A 545 -18.81 -21.68 -14.20
C SER A 545 -18.21 -20.36 -14.71
N GLY A 546 -19.07 -19.38 -15.01
CA GLY A 546 -18.71 -18.06 -15.53
C GLY A 546 -19.84 -17.49 -16.39
N ILE A 547 -19.52 -16.55 -17.30
CA ILE A 547 -20.53 -15.92 -18.16
C ILE A 547 -21.20 -16.90 -19.14
N HIS A 548 -20.49 -17.96 -19.53
CA HIS A 548 -20.97 -18.99 -20.46
C HIS A 548 -21.83 -20.08 -19.80
N ASP A 549 -22.21 -19.90 -18.53
CA ASP A 549 -22.99 -20.90 -17.81
C ASP A 549 -24.39 -21.07 -18.44
N PRO A 550 -24.86 -22.31 -18.67
CA PRO A 550 -26.20 -22.55 -19.20
C PRO A 550 -27.33 -21.89 -18.41
N LYS A 551 -27.17 -21.70 -17.09
CA LYS A 551 -28.17 -21.02 -16.24
C LYS A 551 -28.36 -19.55 -16.62
N LEU A 552 -27.31 -18.87 -17.10
CA LEU A 552 -27.37 -17.48 -17.54
C LEU A 552 -27.92 -17.36 -18.98
N HIS A 553 -27.56 -18.30 -19.85
CA HIS A 553 -28.01 -18.30 -21.24
C HIS A 553 -29.47 -18.75 -21.42
N HIS A 554 -29.99 -19.61 -20.54
CA HIS A 554 -31.36 -20.14 -20.64
C HIS A 554 -32.20 -19.77 -19.40
N PRO A 555 -32.59 -18.49 -19.25
CA PRO A 555 -33.31 -18.01 -18.06
C PRO A 555 -34.70 -18.63 -17.85
N SER A 556 -35.20 -19.40 -18.82
CA SER A 556 -36.43 -20.22 -18.75
C SER A 556 -36.54 -21.14 -17.51
N GLN A 557 -35.44 -21.36 -16.79
CA GLN A 557 -35.38 -22.15 -15.56
C GLN A 557 -35.70 -21.34 -14.27
N GLY A 558 -36.01 -20.04 -14.40
CA GLY A 558 -36.37 -19.18 -13.27
C GLY A 558 -35.18 -18.51 -12.57
N PHE A 559 -33.99 -18.53 -13.17
CA PHE A 559 -32.78 -17.91 -12.63
C PHE A 559 -32.75 -16.40 -12.89
N ARG A 560 -32.71 -15.58 -11.85
CA ARG A 560 -32.82 -14.11 -11.92
C ARG A 560 -31.45 -13.49 -11.73
N PHE A 561 -31.01 -12.71 -12.72
CA PHE A 561 -29.74 -12.01 -12.65
C PHE A 561 -29.85 -10.62 -13.27
N GLY A 562 -29.01 -9.71 -12.80
CA GLY A 562 -29.03 -8.29 -13.17
C GLY A 562 -27.65 -7.65 -13.06
N THR A 563 -27.53 -6.42 -13.54
CA THR A 563 -26.35 -5.56 -13.40
C THR A 563 -26.78 -4.12 -13.13
N VAL A 564 -25.83 -3.19 -13.04
CA VAL A 564 -26.09 -1.75 -12.94
C VAL A 564 -26.42 -1.17 -14.31
N ARG A 565 -27.42 -0.29 -14.36
CA ARG A 565 -27.81 0.43 -15.58
C ARG A 565 -26.70 1.36 -16.04
N GLU A 566 -26.45 1.39 -17.34
CA GLU A 566 -25.47 2.27 -18.01
C GLU A 566 -24.03 2.06 -17.50
N SER A 567 -23.73 0.84 -17.06
CA SER A 567 -22.39 0.37 -16.65
C SER A 567 -21.63 -0.31 -17.80
N SER A 568 -20.32 -0.50 -17.62
CA SER A 568 -19.48 -1.33 -18.50
C SER A 568 -20.03 -2.76 -18.64
N ALA A 569 -20.48 -3.34 -17.53
CA ALA A 569 -21.06 -4.68 -17.48
C ALA A 569 -22.33 -4.80 -18.36
N GLU A 570 -23.23 -3.81 -18.31
CA GLU A 570 -24.42 -3.80 -19.18
C GLU A 570 -24.04 -3.73 -20.66
N ASP A 571 -23.10 -2.86 -21.01
CA ASP A 571 -22.64 -2.68 -22.39
C ASP A 571 -21.92 -3.92 -22.93
N TYR A 572 -21.11 -4.58 -22.11
CA TYR A 572 -20.43 -5.83 -22.47
C TYR A 572 -21.45 -6.95 -22.76
N VAL A 573 -22.41 -7.17 -21.87
CA VAL A 573 -23.47 -8.19 -22.07
C VAL A 573 -24.32 -7.84 -23.27
N ARG A 574 -24.62 -6.56 -23.52
CA ARG A 574 -25.38 -6.11 -24.68
C ARG A 574 -24.69 -6.42 -26.00
N GLN A 575 -23.38 -6.22 -26.08
CA GLN A 575 -22.60 -6.46 -27.30
C GLN A 575 -22.34 -7.95 -27.52
N SER A 576 -22.01 -8.68 -26.46
CA SER A 576 -21.59 -10.08 -26.54
C SER A 576 -22.77 -11.06 -26.51
N PHE A 577 -23.82 -10.76 -25.74
CA PHE A 577 -24.96 -11.67 -25.48
C PHE A 577 -26.31 -10.92 -25.50
N PRO A 578 -26.85 -10.55 -26.67
CA PRO A 578 -28.06 -9.73 -26.78
C PRO A 578 -29.31 -10.34 -26.13
N GLU A 579 -29.52 -11.66 -26.27
CA GLU A 579 -30.65 -12.38 -25.66
C GLU A 579 -30.59 -12.34 -24.13
N MET A 580 -29.38 -12.50 -23.57
CA MET A 580 -29.12 -12.40 -22.14
C MET A 580 -29.40 -10.98 -21.64
N HIS A 581 -28.96 -9.96 -22.39
CA HIS A 581 -29.22 -8.55 -22.07
C HIS A 581 -30.72 -8.23 -22.05
N GLU A 582 -31.51 -8.75 -22.99
CA GLU A 582 -32.96 -8.55 -23.02
C GLU A 582 -33.65 -9.11 -21.77
N TYR A 583 -33.23 -10.29 -21.31
CA TYR A 583 -33.71 -10.84 -20.05
C TYR A 583 -33.30 -9.98 -18.85
N MET A 584 -32.00 -9.68 -18.76
CA MET A 584 -31.34 -8.97 -17.66
C MET A 584 -31.92 -7.56 -17.44
N ARG A 585 -32.36 -6.87 -18.50
CA ARG A 585 -32.92 -5.51 -18.44
C ARG A 585 -34.05 -5.33 -17.41
N ARG A 586 -34.82 -6.38 -17.13
CA ARG A 586 -35.93 -6.37 -16.14
C ARG A 586 -35.45 -6.32 -14.68
N TYR A 587 -34.22 -6.72 -14.45
CA TYR A 587 -33.60 -6.92 -13.14
C TYR A 587 -32.47 -5.92 -12.86
N ASN A 588 -32.15 -5.04 -13.82
CA ASN A 588 -31.09 -4.05 -13.67
C ASN A 588 -31.42 -2.99 -12.61
N VAL A 589 -30.44 -2.75 -11.75
CA VAL A 589 -30.48 -1.82 -10.61
C VAL A 589 -29.74 -0.52 -10.95
N PRO A 590 -30.01 0.60 -10.25
CA PRO A 590 -29.33 1.86 -10.55
C PRO A 590 -27.90 1.94 -9.98
N ALA A 591 -27.60 1.30 -8.85
CA ALA A 591 -26.27 1.31 -8.24
C ALA A 591 -25.84 -0.07 -7.71
N THR A 592 -24.54 -0.25 -7.47
CA THR A 592 -23.95 -1.51 -6.97
C THR A 592 -24.55 -1.97 -5.63
N PRO A 593 -24.71 -1.09 -4.61
CA PRO A 593 -25.28 -1.50 -3.31
C PRO A 593 -26.72 -2.02 -3.40
N ASP A 594 -27.52 -1.52 -4.35
CA ASP A 594 -28.90 -2.00 -4.57
C ASP A 594 -28.93 -3.45 -5.09
N GLY A 595 -27.97 -3.81 -5.94
CA GLY A 595 -27.80 -5.18 -6.43
C GLY A 595 -27.46 -6.14 -5.31
N VAL A 596 -26.55 -5.73 -4.41
CA VAL A 596 -26.18 -6.48 -3.20
C VAL A 596 -27.37 -6.62 -2.26
N ALA A 597 -28.16 -5.56 -2.06
CA ALA A 597 -29.37 -5.61 -1.24
C ALA A 597 -30.41 -6.58 -1.82
N TYR A 598 -30.55 -6.66 -3.14
CA TYR A 598 -31.50 -7.58 -3.80
C TYR A 598 -31.09 -9.05 -3.69
N LEU A 599 -29.79 -9.35 -3.65
CA LEU A 599 -29.26 -10.68 -3.33
C LEU A 599 -29.52 -11.05 -1.86
N LYS A 600 -29.34 -10.09 -0.93
CA LYS A 600 -29.51 -10.31 0.51
C LYS A 600 -30.97 -10.33 0.99
N HIS A 601 -31.91 -9.80 0.20
CA HIS A 601 -33.33 -9.78 0.52
C HIS A 601 -33.88 -11.20 0.77
N ASP A 602 -34.89 -11.34 1.63
CA ASP A 602 -35.58 -12.61 1.92
C ASP A 602 -37.10 -12.46 1.68
N PRO A 603 -37.70 -13.08 0.66
CA PRO A 603 -37.07 -13.98 -0.33
C PRO A 603 -36.15 -13.24 -1.30
N GLU A 604 -35.11 -13.92 -1.78
CA GLU A 604 -34.12 -13.36 -2.72
C GLU A 604 -34.82 -12.77 -3.95
N LYS A 605 -34.47 -11.53 -4.34
CA LYS A 605 -35.00 -10.90 -5.57
C LYS A 605 -34.14 -11.22 -6.79
N LEU A 606 -32.83 -11.37 -6.57
CA LEU A 606 -31.85 -11.81 -7.55
C LEU A 606 -31.15 -13.07 -7.02
N ASP A 607 -30.78 -13.96 -7.92
CA ASP A 607 -30.01 -15.16 -7.65
C ASP A 607 -28.51 -14.94 -7.96
N ALA A 608 -28.20 -14.06 -8.94
CA ALA A 608 -26.84 -13.62 -9.25
C ALA A 608 -26.79 -12.14 -9.66
N PHE A 609 -25.65 -11.48 -9.43
CA PHE A 609 -25.42 -10.08 -9.80
C PHE A 609 -24.08 -9.93 -10.52
N ILE A 610 -24.09 -9.28 -11.69
CA ILE A 610 -22.91 -9.13 -12.56
C ILE A 610 -22.40 -7.69 -12.45
N MET A 611 -21.13 -7.52 -12.09
CA MET A 611 -20.48 -6.21 -11.96
C MET A 611 -18.95 -6.37 -11.97
N ASP A 612 -18.21 -5.27 -12.04
CA ASP A 612 -16.77 -5.22 -11.87
C ASP A 612 -16.33 -5.92 -10.58
N LYS A 613 -15.46 -6.91 -10.73
CA LYS A 613 -14.94 -7.79 -9.68
C LYS A 613 -14.30 -7.00 -8.54
N ALA A 614 -13.63 -5.89 -8.84
CA ALA A 614 -13.03 -5.04 -7.81
C ALA A 614 -14.08 -4.49 -6.82
N LEU A 615 -15.25 -4.06 -7.32
CA LEU A 615 -16.36 -3.59 -6.48
C LEU A 615 -17.01 -4.77 -5.74
N LEU A 616 -17.21 -5.90 -6.43
CA LEU A 616 -17.79 -7.09 -5.82
C LEU A 616 -16.93 -7.69 -4.70
N ASP A 617 -15.62 -7.76 -4.91
CA ASP A 617 -14.67 -8.27 -3.91
C ASP A 617 -14.66 -7.35 -2.67
N TYR A 618 -14.82 -6.05 -2.85
CA TYR A 618 -15.00 -5.12 -1.74
C TYR A 618 -16.32 -5.39 -0.98
N GLU A 619 -17.44 -5.54 -1.66
CA GLU A 619 -18.75 -5.86 -1.07
C GLU A 619 -18.76 -7.21 -0.32
N VAL A 620 -18.07 -8.22 -0.85
CA VAL A 620 -17.84 -9.49 -0.16
C VAL A 620 -16.96 -9.30 1.07
N SER A 621 -15.94 -8.45 0.96
CA SER A 621 -15.07 -8.15 2.10
C SER A 621 -15.89 -7.52 3.20
N ILE A 622 -16.67 -6.46 2.99
CA ILE A 622 -17.38 -5.74 4.06
C ILE A 622 -18.63 -6.47 4.61
N ASP A 623 -19.00 -7.63 4.07
CA ASP A 623 -20.19 -8.36 4.46
C ASP A 623 -20.11 -8.91 5.90
N ALA A 624 -20.90 -8.35 6.81
CA ALA A 624 -20.93 -8.80 8.21
C ALA A 624 -21.39 -10.26 8.39
N ASP A 625 -22.27 -10.75 7.51
CA ASP A 625 -22.82 -12.11 7.62
C ASP A 625 -21.96 -13.16 6.90
N CYS A 626 -20.97 -12.73 6.11
CA CYS A 626 -20.13 -13.58 5.27
C CYS A 626 -20.93 -14.58 4.41
N LYS A 627 -22.06 -14.09 3.86
CA LYS A 627 -23.00 -14.81 3.01
C LYS A 627 -22.86 -14.45 1.54
N LEU A 628 -22.05 -13.48 1.19
CA LEU A 628 -21.74 -13.17 -0.21
C LEU A 628 -20.48 -13.88 -0.68
N LEU A 629 -20.44 -14.26 -1.96
CA LEU A 629 -19.30 -14.88 -2.60
C LEU A 629 -19.23 -14.48 -4.08
N THR A 630 -18.03 -14.18 -4.57
CA THR A 630 -17.76 -14.06 -6.02
C THR A 630 -17.50 -15.44 -6.62
N VAL A 631 -18.16 -15.77 -7.74
CA VAL A 631 -18.12 -17.09 -8.40
C VAL A 631 -17.81 -16.98 -9.90
N GLY A 632 -17.33 -18.10 -10.45
CA GLY A 632 -17.01 -18.24 -11.87
C GLY A 632 -15.67 -17.62 -12.26
N LYS A 633 -15.24 -17.91 -13.48
CA LYS A 633 -14.02 -17.33 -14.04
C LYS A 633 -14.26 -15.85 -14.37
N PRO A 634 -13.35 -14.92 -13.98
CA PRO A 634 -13.45 -13.53 -14.39
C PRO A 634 -13.41 -13.43 -15.92
N PHE A 635 -14.22 -12.54 -16.48
CA PHE A 635 -14.32 -12.29 -17.92
C PHE A 635 -14.26 -10.80 -18.20
N ALA A 636 -14.00 -10.41 -19.44
CA ALA A 636 -13.81 -9.01 -19.84
C ALA A 636 -12.80 -8.28 -18.92
N ILE A 637 -11.51 -8.56 -19.09
CA ILE A 637 -10.46 -7.87 -18.34
C ILE A 637 -10.44 -6.41 -18.79
N GLU A 638 -10.63 -5.51 -17.84
CA GLU A 638 -10.73 -4.07 -18.06
C GLU A 638 -9.76 -3.33 -17.11
N GLY A 639 -9.41 -2.11 -17.48
CA GLY A 639 -8.66 -1.21 -16.60
C GLY A 639 -9.50 -0.01 -16.23
N TYR A 640 -9.36 0.49 -14.99
CA TYR A 640 -9.85 1.82 -14.65
C TYR A 640 -8.83 2.87 -15.08
N GLY A 641 -9.29 3.86 -15.82
CA GLY A 641 -8.48 4.98 -16.28
C GLY A 641 -9.13 6.31 -15.90
N ILE A 642 -8.34 7.37 -15.88
CA ILE A 642 -8.86 8.74 -15.74
C ILE A 642 -9.41 9.16 -17.11
N GLY A 643 -10.65 9.63 -17.13
CA GLY A 643 -11.31 10.12 -18.34
C GLY A 643 -10.97 11.59 -18.59
N LEU A 644 -10.63 11.93 -19.82
CA LEU A 644 -10.31 13.28 -20.26
C LEU A 644 -11.11 13.64 -21.51
N PRO A 645 -11.38 14.94 -21.76
CA PRO A 645 -11.95 15.39 -23.03
C PRO A 645 -11.08 14.93 -24.22
N PRO A 646 -11.68 14.72 -25.39
CA PRO A 646 -10.96 14.23 -26.56
C PRO A 646 -9.84 15.19 -26.99
N ASN A 647 -8.65 14.64 -27.27
CA ASN A 647 -7.41 15.36 -27.59
C ASN A 647 -6.87 16.25 -26.46
N SER A 648 -7.04 15.83 -25.20
CA SER A 648 -6.52 16.58 -24.06
C SER A 648 -4.98 16.55 -24.00
N PRO A 649 -4.30 17.69 -23.80
CA PRO A 649 -2.85 17.74 -23.65
C PRO A 649 -2.36 17.10 -22.34
N LEU A 650 -3.26 16.85 -21.38
CA LEU A 650 -2.93 16.27 -20.08
C LEU A 650 -2.79 14.74 -20.13
N THR A 651 -3.35 14.09 -21.15
CA THR A 651 -3.45 12.62 -21.23
C THR A 651 -2.07 11.95 -21.16
N SER A 652 -1.07 12.46 -21.89
CA SER A 652 0.28 11.90 -21.89
C SER A 652 0.97 12.06 -20.53
N ASN A 653 0.90 13.26 -19.97
CA ASN A 653 1.61 13.62 -18.73
C ASN A 653 1.04 12.84 -17.54
N ILE A 654 -0.30 12.76 -17.43
CA ILE A 654 -0.95 11.99 -16.37
C ILE A 654 -0.65 10.49 -16.54
N SER A 655 -0.65 9.97 -17.77
CA SER A 655 -0.34 8.56 -18.02
C SER A 655 1.10 8.19 -17.64
N GLU A 656 2.05 9.11 -17.85
CA GLU A 656 3.43 8.95 -17.42
C GLU A 656 3.51 8.91 -15.88
N LEU A 657 2.86 9.85 -15.18
CA LEU A 657 2.81 9.86 -13.72
C LEU A 657 2.15 8.62 -13.13
N ILE A 658 1.04 8.15 -13.70
CA ILE A 658 0.40 6.89 -13.27
C ILE A 658 1.37 5.71 -13.42
N SER A 659 2.14 5.68 -14.49
CA SER A 659 3.15 4.64 -14.71
C SER A 659 4.27 4.73 -13.67
N GLN A 660 4.71 5.95 -13.33
CA GLN A 660 5.69 6.18 -12.26
C GLN A 660 5.14 5.73 -10.90
N TYR A 661 3.90 6.09 -10.54
CA TYR A 661 3.25 5.66 -9.29
C TYR A 661 3.14 4.15 -9.14
N LYS A 662 2.88 3.44 -10.23
CA LYS A 662 2.94 1.97 -10.24
C LYS A 662 4.35 1.47 -9.96
N SER A 663 5.36 2.03 -10.64
CA SER A 663 6.76 1.61 -10.46
C SER A 663 7.30 1.90 -9.06
N HIS A 664 6.87 3.00 -8.44
CA HIS A 664 7.25 3.39 -7.08
C HIS A 664 6.46 2.65 -5.98
N GLY A 665 5.45 1.84 -6.33
CA GLY A 665 4.62 1.11 -5.37
C GLY A 665 3.55 1.97 -4.67
N PHE A 666 3.32 3.22 -5.10
CA PHE A 666 2.29 4.08 -4.50
C PHE A 666 0.88 3.50 -4.69
N MET A 667 0.62 2.89 -5.84
CA MET A 667 -0.66 2.23 -6.12
C MET A 667 -0.96 1.06 -5.17
N ASP A 668 0.09 0.34 -4.74
CA ASP A 668 -0.02 -0.75 -3.78
C ASP A 668 -0.33 -0.22 -2.37
N VAL A 669 0.29 0.90 -1.98
CA VAL A 669 -0.02 1.59 -0.72
C VAL A 669 -1.47 2.07 -0.69
N LEU A 670 -1.96 2.66 -1.78
CA LEU A 670 -3.38 3.05 -1.90
C LEU A 670 -4.31 1.82 -1.83
N HIS A 671 -3.93 0.73 -2.50
CA HIS A 671 -4.71 -0.50 -2.45
C HIS A 671 -4.80 -1.03 -1.02
N ASP A 672 -3.68 -1.15 -0.32
CA ASP A 672 -3.64 -1.61 1.07
C ASP A 672 -4.38 -0.67 2.04
N LYS A 673 -4.40 0.63 1.78
CA LYS A 673 -5.16 1.60 2.61
C LYS A 673 -6.68 1.38 2.48
N TRP A 674 -7.18 1.19 1.27
CA TRP A 674 -8.63 1.20 0.99
C TRP A 674 -9.28 -0.18 0.88
N TYR A 675 -8.54 -1.22 0.48
CA TYR A 675 -9.07 -2.58 0.32
C TYR A 675 -8.83 -3.49 1.54
N LYS A 676 -8.04 -3.06 2.53
CA LYS A 676 -7.74 -3.86 3.73
C LYS A 676 -8.88 -3.78 4.74
N VAL A 677 -10.01 -4.39 4.42
CA VAL A 677 -11.16 -4.54 5.33
C VAL A 677 -11.40 -6.03 5.58
N VAL A 678 -11.44 -6.45 6.85
CA VAL A 678 -11.61 -7.87 7.24
C VAL A 678 -12.76 -8.08 8.23
N PRO A 679 -13.93 -8.52 7.74
CA PRO A 679 -14.99 -9.18 8.49
C PRO A 679 -15.09 -10.70 8.17
N CYS A 680 -14.63 -11.16 7.01
CA CYS A 680 -14.66 -12.57 6.60
C CYS A 680 -13.25 -13.11 6.31
N GLY A 681 -12.43 -13.24 7.37
CA GLY A 681 -11.00 -13.54 7.31
C GLY A 681 -10.59 -14.56 6.23
N LYS A 682 -9.51 -14.25 5.49
CA LYS A 682 -8.84 -15.06 4.44
C LYS A 682 -9.62 -16.31 3.97
N ARG A 683 -10.84 -16.14 3.46
CA ARG A 683 -11.39 -17.16 2.57
C ARG A 683 -10.58 -17.00 1.29
N SER A 684 -9.88 -18.04 0.90
CA SER A 684 -9.34 -18.14 -0.45
C SER A 684 -10.47 -17.73 -1.39
N PHE A 685 -10.29 -16.64 -2.13
CA PHE A 685 -11.06 -16.42 -3.35
C PHE A 685 -11.10 -17.78 -4.04
N ALA A 686 -12.28 -18.28 -4.35
CA ALA A 686 -12.40 -19.55 -5.04
C ALA A 686 -11.80 -19.34 -6.43
N VAL A 687 -10.47 -19.50 -6.53
CA VAL A 687 -9.73 -19.55 -7.77
C VAL A 687 -10.17 -20.84 -8.41
N THR A 688 -11.22 -20.76 -9.20
CA THR A 688 -11.56 -21.80 -10.15
C THR A 688 -10.57 -21.65 -11.30
N GLU A 689 -9.46 -22.38 -11.22
CA GLU A 689 -8.54 -22.54 -12.35
C GLU A 689 -9.26 -22.96 -13.65
#